data_AF-A0A9P5VJ83-F1
#
_entry.id   AF-A0A9P5VJ83-F1
#
_cell.length_a   1.000
_cell.length_b   1.000
_cell.length_c   1.000
_cell.angle_alpha   90.00
_cell.angle_beta   90.00
_cell.angle_gamma   90.00
#
_symmetry.space_group_name_H-M   'P 1'
#
loop_
_entity.id
_entity.type
_entity.pdbx_description
1 polymer ?
#
loop_
_entity_poly.entity_id
_entity_poly.type
_entity_poly.pdbx_seq_one_letter_code
_entity_poly.pdbx_strand_id
1 'polypeptide(L)'
;MLTLCSPPSKTETTPQDDSSLASLVQEIRLPDGKSLVLADSLDSDSNAIEGQIPVQIRRLETIKAQLEGSPALSQDLWDQAASTFQFFADAARQEQARTPIGESAVVLLIVSLVALNSQRLANVDIQAMRAFANICVDHDVNRMKLLEANAFETIITILAKSTHADSIKTACGALLNTTMACEPAQNKVIELGAIEHLLKVLHATDIDENEISMTIASRVIANLSDIDAGAQSTVKNGGTKAVVQLLQRVSVNVDSYLDLMDAAADILRAVASRESAQIAIQIEGTLGPLLDILQDAETSDEGKTEEEKKEDDKKLGEIKAALVELVVSVTLADANMVPIFNNKKIMERFLSWLDLADREDLQTTAALCLGNVARSDQHCVKLVHEYQAVDPLIHVVRKATDLKASHAATGVLRNLALAERNRELMGNSGVIQACFPLLKKDNALPLQSNIVGILKRLSTNDGHNAIRVISGREPFETLSSTPDAEVETPLSTLVELIDRTDDFALKSEGTRTLCNLVKVTWGSEWMKEFDAASITALQQTLNRADVVLPIAAMTRNPKFVVLQNEGLIALTLLVTSPSQDKNAVLDSLVSAAVTAQPDPETTISEQPLDSTQPLTLLGSVLGLIKNADGKTPDEVRTNACVFLRNALDSAVRSGEDPSYITYLKASSIKDTLQEVAQGELRPLVHNAVLGVIGRL
;
A
#
# COMPACT_ATOMS: atom_id res chain seq x y z
N MET A 1 -6.16 7.08 -14.97
CA MET A 1 -5.16 6.03 -14.64
C MET A 1 -4.23 6.54 -13.54
N LEU A 2 -4.78 6.91 -12.39
CA LEU A 2 -4.02 7.36 -11.22
C LEU A 2 -4.46 6.50 -10.04
N THR A 3 -3.91 5.29 -9.99
CA THR A 3 -3.98 4.34 -8.89
C THR A 3 -2.66 3.60 -8.90
N LEU A 4 -1.62 4.22 -8.32
CA LEU A 4 -0.32 3.59 -8.10
C LEU A 4 -0.08 3.57 -6.60
N CYS A 5 -0.73 2.61 -5.95
CA CYS A 5 -0.34 1.91 -4.74
C CYS A 5 -1.29 0.72 -4.65
N SER A 6 -0.94 -0.37 -5.35
CA SER A 6 -1.54 -1.66 -5.02
C SER A 6 -1.10 -2.00 -3.60
N PRO A 7 -2.01 -2.46 -2.72
CA PRO A 7 -1.62 -2.92 -1.40
C PRO A 7 -0.60 -4.06 -1.56
N PRO A 8 0.33 -4.24 -0.60
CA PRO A 8 1.21 -5.40 -0.63
C PRO A 8 0.36 -6.66 -0.76
N SER A 9 0.78 -7.56 -1.64
CA SER A 9 0.23 -8.90 -1.81
C SER A 9 -0.08 -9.49 -0.44
N LYS A 10 -1.31 -10.00 -0.25
CA LYS A 10 -1.72 -10.78 0.92
C LYS A 10 -0.57 -11.68 1.32
N THR A 11 0.14 -11.30 2.38
CA THR A 11 1.01 -12.22 3.09
C THR A 11 0.08 -13.30 3.59
N GLU A 12 0.27 -14.53 3.09
CA GLU A 12 -0.26 -15.72 3.72
C GLU A 12 0.08 -15.58 5.21
N THR A 13 -0.94 -15.37 6.03
CA THR A 13 -0.86 -15.40 7.47
C THR A 13 -0.39 -16.81 7.82
N THR A 14 0.91 -16.97 7.99
CA THR A 14 1.46 -18.14 8.67
C THR A 14 0.82 -18.18 10.06
N PRO A 15 0.23 -19.30 10.48
CA PRO A 15 -0.31 -19.43 11.82
C PRO A 15 0.88 -19.38 12.80
N GLN A 16 1.15 -18.20 13.36
CA GLN A 16 2.10 -18.02 14.44
C GLN A 16 1.35 -18.15 15.77
N ASP A 17 1.63 -19.27 16.44
CA ASP A 17 1.41 -19.58 17.85
C ASP A 17 0.02 -19.32 18.48
N ASP A 18 -0.94 -20.16 18.09
CA ASP A 18 -2.17 -20.46 18.87
C ASP A 18 -1.87 -20.98 20.30
N SER A 19 -0.63 -21.38 20.59
CA SER A 19 -0.22 -21.94 21.88
C SER A 19 -0.25 -20.91 23.03
N SER A 20 0.05 -19.63 22.73
CA SER A 20 0.05 -18.53 23.69
C SER A 20 -1.37 -18.11 24.11
N LEU A 21 -2.27 -17.95 23.14
CA LEU A 21 -3.69 -17.61 23.36
C LEU A 21 -4.44 -18.73 24.09
N ALA A 22 -4.17 -19.99 23.74
CA ALA A 22 -4.73 -21.14 24.45
C ALA A 22 -4.30 -21.17 25.94
N SER A 23 -3.08 -20.74 26.26
CA SER A 23 -2.57 -20.73 27.64
C SER A 23 -3.21 -19.64 28.52
N LEU A 24 -3.39 -18.41 27.99
CA LEU A 24 -4.04 -17.30 28.69
C LEU A 24 -5.52 -17.59 28.99
N VAL A 25 -6.15 -18.40 28.14
CA VAL A 25 -7.55 -18.79 28.20
C VAL A 25 -7.79 -20.03 29.07
N GLN A 26 -6.90 -21.03 29.03
CA GLN A 26 -7.02 -22.25 29.85
C GLN A 26 -6.86 -21.98 31.36
N GLU A 27 -6.15 -20.91 31.73
CA GLU A 27 -5.83 -20.53 33.09
C GLU A 27 -6.42 -19.17 33.53
N ILE A 28 -7.74 -19.02 33.49
CA ILE A 28 -8.39 -18.01 34.35
C ILE A 28 -8.22 -18.45 35.82
N ARG A 29 -7.13 -18.03 36.47
CA ARG A 29 -6.80 -18.31 37.89
C ARG A 29 -7.49 -17.31 38.83
N LEU A 30 -7.88 -17.79 40.02
CA LEU A 30 -8.41 -17.00 41.14
C LEU A 30 -7.29 -16.28 41.92
N PRO A 31 -7.58 -15.19 42.67
CA PRO A 31 -6.57 -14.36 43.36
C PRO A 31 -5.83 -15.01 44.54
N ASP A 32 -6.25 -16.17 45.03
CA ASP A 32 -5.84 -16.64 46.36
C ASP A 32 -4.47 -17.34 46.43
N GLY A 33 -3.65 -17.34 45.37
CA GLY A 33 -2.25 -17.80 45.43
C GLY A 33 -2.03 -19.25 45.89
N LYS A 34 -3.09 -20.03 46.13
CA LYS A 34 -3.00 -21.46 46.42
C LYS A 34 -2.96 -22.22 45.12
N SER A 35 -1.75 -22.30 44.58
CA SER A 35 -1.35 -23.48 43.81
C SER A 35 -1.44 -24.69 44.76
N LEU A 36 -2.57 -25.40 44.74
CA LEU A 36 -2.49 -26.82 44.94
C LEU A 36 -1.71 -27.33 43.73
N VAL A 37 -0.42 -27.55 43.93
CA VAL A 37 0.35 -28.49 43.11
C VAL A 37 -0.36 -29.83 43.22
N LEU A 38 -1.37 -30.03 42.38
CA LEU A 38 -1.71 -31.34 41.87
C LEU A 38 -0.89 -31.45 40.59
N ALA A 39 0.37 -31.81 40.81
CA ALA A 39 1.17 -32.47 39.80
C ALA A 39 0.33 -33.55 39.13
N ASP A 40 0.33 -33.58 37.80
CA ASP A 40 0.41 -34.79 36.98
C ASP A 40 -0.20 -36.06 37.59
N SER A 41 -1.51 -36.07 37.87
CA SER A 41 -2.28 -37.31 38.06
C SER A 41 -3.79 -37.05 38.12
N LEU A 42 -4.37 -36.66 36.99
CA LEU A 42 -5.79 -36.93 36.74
C LEU A 42 -5.91 -37.49 35.31
N ASP A 43 -5.46 -38.74 35.15
CA ASP A 43 -6.22 -39.72 34.37
C ASP A 43 -7.59 -39.87 35.06
N SER A 44 -8.43 -38.84 34.99
CA SER A 44 -9.85 -39.00 35.29
C SER A 44 -10.42 -39.68 34.06
N ASP A 45 -10.61 -40.98 34.16
CA ASP A 45 -11.32 -41.83 33.20
C ASP A 45 -12.48 -41.03 32.57
N SER A 46 -12.45 -40.76 31.27
CA SER A 46 -13.47 -39.97 30.54
C SER A 46 -14.89 -40.44 30.89
N ASN A 47 -15.04 -41.75 31.10
CA ASN A 47 -16.28 -42.41 31.53
C ASN A 47 -16.78 -41.94 32.91
N ALA A 48 -15.88 -41.56 33.82
CA ALA A 48 -16.22 -41.08 35.15
C ALA A 48 -16.78 -39.66 35.15
N ILE A 49 -16.32 -38.78 34.26
CA ILE A 49 -16.86 -37.41 34.10
C ILE A 49 -18.25 -37.49 33.48
N GLU A 50 -18.41 -38.24 32.40
CA GLU A 50 -19.68 -38.39 31.70
C GLU A 50 -20.77 -38.96 32.63
N GLY A 51 -20.42 -39.93 33.48
CA GLY A 51 -21.31 -40.48 34.50
C GLY A 51 -21.76 -39.47 35.58
N GLN A 52 -20.99 -38.40 35.82
CA GLN A 52 -21.35 -37.36 36.80
C GLN A 52 -22.21 -36.25 36.23
N ILE A 53 -22.23 -36.04 34.90
CA ILE A 53 -23.02 -34.97 34.26
C ILE A 53 -24.50 -35.01 34.68
N PRO A 54 -25.23 -36.15 34.60
CA PRO A 54 -26.64 -36.20 34.99
C PRO A 54 -26.88 -35.90 36.48
N VAL A 55 -25.91 -36.21 37.34
CA VAL A 55 -26.00 -35.92 38.79
C VAL A 55 -25.91 -34.42 39.03
N GLN A 56 -24.95 -33.75 38.38
CA GLN A 56 -24.76 -32.32 38.50
C GLN A 56 -25.90 -31.52 37.86
N ILE A 57 -26.48 -32.00 36.76
CA ILE A 57 -27.70 -31.42 36.17
C ILE A 57 -28.87 -31.44 37.15
N ARG A 58 -29.18 -32.60 37.75
CA ARG A 58 -30.25 -32.69 38.77
C ARG A 58 -30.00 -31.78 39.97
N ARG A 59 -28.73 -31.59 40.34
CA ARG A 59 -28.34 -30.66 41.40
C ARG A 59 -28.68 -29.21 41.02
N LEU A 60 -28.31 -28.77 39.81
CA LEU A 60 -28.66 -27.43 39.31
C LEU A 60 -30.17 -27.22 39.20
N GLU A 61 -30.93 -28.22 38.74
CA GLU A 61 -32.40 -28.17 38.69
C GLU A 61 -33.01 -27.97 40.08
N THR A 62 -32.50 -28.71 41.08
CA THR A 62 -32.94 -28.59 42.48
C THR A 62 -32.62 -27.20 43.05
N ILE A 63 -31.40 -26.72 42.82
CA ILE A 63 -30.97 -25.39 43.27
C ILE A 63 -31.84 -24.31 42.61
N LYS A 64 -32.09 -24.41 41.30
CA LYS A 64 -32.95 -23.48 40.56
C LYS A 64 -34.35 -23.42 41.17
N ALA A 65 -35.00 -24.57 41.37
CA ALA A 65 -36.34 -24.62 41.94
C ALA A 65 -36.43 -23.99 43.35
N GLN A 66 -35.37 -24.14 44.15
CA GLN A 66 -35.30 -23.52 45.48
C GLN A 66 -35.08 -22.01 45.42
N LEU A 67 -34.19 -21.54 44.52
CA LEU A 67 -33.90 -20.12 44.34
C LEU A 67 -35.06 -19.35 43.70
N GLU A 68 -35.87 -19.97 42.83
CA GLU A 68 -37.08 -19.34 42.26
C GLU A 68 -38.11 -18.99 43.35
N GLY A 69 -38.13 -19.73 44.47
CA GLY A 69 -39.04 -19.48 45.59
C GLY A 69 -38.57 -18.42 46.59
N SER A 70 -37.26 -18.20 46.74
CA SER A 70 -36.67 -17.23 47.70
C SER A 70 -35.19 -16.92 47.40
N PRO A 71 -34.87 -16.14 46.35
CA PRO A 71 -33.51 -15.99 45.83
C PRO A 71 -32.54 -15.22 46.73
N ALA A 72 -33.05 -14.46 47.71
CA ALA A 72 -32.26 -13.51 48.52
C ALA A 72 -31.68 -14.07 49.83
N LEU A 73 -31.95 -15.34 50.21
CA LEU A 73 -31.78 -15.81 51.60
C LEU A 73 -30.87 -17.03 51.80
N SER A 74 -30.17 -17.53 50.78
CA SER A 74 -29.39 -18.77 50.92
C SER A 74 -28.03 -18.69 50.24
N GLN A 75 -27.06 -18.07 50.92
CA GLN A 75 -25.65 -18.07 50.51
C GLN A 75 -25.16 -19.49 50.17
N ASP A 76 -25.57 -20.48 50.97
CA ASP A 76 -25.23 -21.89 50.74
C ASP A 76 -25.70 -22.42 49.36
N LEU A 77 -26.92 -22.07 48.90
CA LEU A 77 -27.38 -22.50 47.57
C LEU A 77 -26.58 -21.85 46.45
N TRP A 78 -26.18 -20.60 46.61
CA TRP A 78 -25.33 -19.90 45.64
C TRP A 78 -23.92 -20.47 45.61
N ASP A 79 -23.35 -20.83 46.76
CA ASP A 79 -22.05 -21.50 46.84
C ASP A 79 -22.11 -22.90 46.20
N GLN A 80 -23.21 -23.63 46.40
CA GLN A 80 -23.46 -24.90 45.71
C GLN A 80 -23.64 -24.73 44.20
N ALA A 81 -24.32 -23.69 43.74
CA ALA A 81 -24.45 -23.37 42.32
C ALA A 81 -23.08 -23.09 41.70
N ALA A 82 -22.30 -22.19 42.33
CA ALA A 82 -20.95 -21.85 41.90
C ALA A 82 -20.03 -23.07 41.86
N SER A 83 -20.07 -23.94 42.87
CA SER A 83 -19.30 -25.20 42.90
C SER A 83 -19.71 -26.15 41.76
N THR A 84 -21.00 -26.18 41.40
CA THR A 84 -21.47 -27.02 40.31
C THR A 84 -21.10 -26.44 38.95
N PHE A 85 -21.13 -25.11 38.77
CA PHE A 85 -20.60 -24.44 37.58
C PHE A 85 -19.09 -24.67 37.44
N GLN A 86 -18.35 -24.60 38.55
CA GLN A 86 -16.92 -24.90 38.58
C GLN A 86 -16.65 -26.33 38.11
N PHE A 87 -17.42 -27.32 38.55
CA PHE A 87 -17.29 -28.70 38.06
C PHE A 87 -17.38 -28.76 36.53
N PHE A 88 -18.38 -28.13 35.93
CA PHE A 88 -18.53 -28.12 34.48
C PHE A 88 -17.40 -27.36 33.78
N ALA A 89 -16.97 -26.23 34.34
CA ALA A 89 -15.85 -25.46 33.82
C ALA A 89 -14.54 -26.27 33.83
N ASP A 90 -14.25 -26.96 34.93
CA ASP A 90 -13.02 -27.75 35.08
C ASP A 90 -13.07 -29.02 34.23
N ALA A 91 -14.23 -29.68 34.13
CA ALA A 91 -14.43 -30.85 33.27
C ALA A 91 -14.27 -30.49 31.78
N ALA A 92 -14.81 -29.34 31.33
CA ALA A 92 -14.74 -28.90 29.94
C ALA A 92 -13.33 -28.51 29.44
N ARG A 93 -12.33 -28.46 30.34
CA ARG A 93 -10.92 -28.38 29.91
C ARG A 93 -10.53 -29.60 29.09
N GLN A 94 -11.10 -30.77 29.40
CA GLN A 94 -10.91 -31.99 28.64
C GLN A 94 -11.79 -31.96 27.38
N GLU A 95 -11.17 -32.07 26.22
CA GLU A 95 -11.84 -32.01 24.91
C GLU A 95 -12.99 -33.03 24.82
N GLN A 96 -12.79 -34.25 25.30
CA GLN A 96 -13.78 -35.33 25.24
C GLN A 96 -15.04 -35.02 26.06
N ALA A 97 -14.93 -34.19 27.09
CA ALA A 97 -16.06 -33.81 27.94
C ALA A 97 -16.92 -32.69 27.34
N ARG A 98 -16.43 -31.93 26.36
CA ARG A 98 -17.14 -30.76 25.81
C ARG A 98 -18.43 -31.15 25.09
N THR A 99 -18.44 -32.24 24.31
CA THR A 99 -19.65 -32.72 23.63
C THR A 99 -20.71 -33.19 24.62
N PRO A 100 -20.45 -34.12 25.55
CA PRO A 100 -21.46 -34.57 26.51
C PRO A 100 -21.96 -33.44 27.43
N ILE A 101 -21.07 -32.54 27.87
CA ILE A 101 -21.48 -31.38 28.68
C ILE A 101 -22.38 -30.46 27.85
N GLY A 102 -21.99 -30.14 26.62
CA GLY A 102 -22.78 -29.28 25.74
C GLY A 102 -24.12 -29.88 25.35
N GLU A 103 -24.26 -31.20 25.23
CA GLU A 103 -25.54 -31.88 24.94
C GLU A 103 -26.48 -31.95 26.15
N SER A 104 -25.96 -31.70 27.35
CA SER A 104 -26.78 -31.63 28.57
C SER A 104 -27.56 -30.31 28.69
N ALA A 105 -28.44 -30.23 29.69
CA ALA A 105 -29.20 -29.00 29.99
C ALA A 105 -28.36 -27.90 30.68
N VAL A 106 -27.04 -28.08 30.84
CA VAL A 106 -26.20 -27.20 31.66
C VAL A 106 -26.24 -25.74 31.20
N VAL A 107 -26.18 -25.49 29.89
CA VAL A 107 -26.13 -24.11 29.35
C VAL A 107 -27.41 -23.35 29.73
N LEU A 108 -28.57 -23.96 29.50
CA LEU A 108 -29.87 -23.39 29.86
C LEU A 108 -30.03 -23.19 31.38
N LEU A 109 -29.51 -24.12 32.17
CA LEU A 109 -29.55 -24.04 33.64
C LEU A 109 -28.64 -22.92 34.17
N ILE A 110 -27.43 -22.76 33.63
CA ILE A 110 -26.53 -21.65 33.97
C ILE A 110 -27.23 -20.33 33.64
N VAL A 111 -27.76 -20.15 32.41
CA VAL A 111 -28.49 -18.93 32.02
C VAL A 111 -29.64 -18.64 32.98
N SER A 112 -30.46 -19.64 33.28
CA SER A 112 -31.60 -19.49 34.19
C SER A 112 -31.17 -19.08 35.61
N LEU A 113 -30.12 -19.70 36.15
CA LEU A 113 -29.63 -19.44 37.51
C LEU A 113 -28.95 -18.08 37.61
N VAL A 114 -28.12 -17.71 36.62
CA VAL A 114 -27.47 -16.39 36.61
C VAL A 114 -28.51 -15.27 36.46
N ALA A 115 -29.62 -15.49 35.76
CA ALA A 115 -30.74 -14.53 35.73
C ALA A 115 -31.36 -14.27 37.11
N LEU A 116 -31.29 -15.24 38.04
CA LEU A 116 -31.72 -15.08 39.43
C LEU A 116 -30.67 -14.40 40.32
N ASN A 117 -29.40 -14.31 39.87
CA ASN A 117 -28.28 -13.71 40.59
C ASN A 117 -28.34 -12.16 40.54
N SER A 118 -29.41 -11.58 41.06
CA SER A 118 -29.64 -10.12 41.04
C SER A 118 -28.58 -9.31 41.81
N GLN A 119 -27.94 -9.93 42.81
CA GLN A 119 -26.89 -9.30 43.64
C GLN A 119 -25.51 -9.35 42.97
N ARG A 120 -25.37 -10.02 41.82
CA ARG A 120 -24.09 -10.17 41.11
C ARG A 120 -22.99 -10.77 41.99
N LEU A 121 -23.33 -11.86 42.68
CA LEU A 121 -22.36 -12.63 43.46
C LEU A 121 -21.21 -13.07 42.56
N ALA A 122 -20.02 -12.53 42.83
CA ALA A 122 -18.87 -12.64 41.94
C ALA A 122 -18.47 -14.10 41.68
N ASN A 123 -18.49 -14.94 42.71
CA ASN A 123 -18.16 -16.37 42.59
C ASN A 123 -19.08 -17.11 41.62
N VAL A 124 -20.39 -16.85 41.66
CA VAL A 124 -21.38 -17.44 40.75
C VAL A 124 -21.11 -16.99 39.32
N ASP A 125 -20.94 -15.68 39.12
CA ASP A 125 -20.71 -15.09 37.81
C ASP A 125 -19.41 -15.59 37.18
N ILE A 126 -18.31 -15.60 37.95
CA ILE A 126 -17.00 -16.09 37.51
C ILE A 126 -17.09 -17.55 37.04
N GLN A 127 -17.70 -18.43 37.84
CA GLN A 127 -17.76 -19.85 37.49
C GLN A 127 -18.71 -20.11 36.31
N ALA A 128 -19.80 -19.35 36.18
CA ALA A 128 -20.66 -19.41 35.00
C ALA A 128 -19.92 -19.00 33.72
N MET A 129 -19.16 -17.90 33.76
CA MET A 129 -18.36 -17.45 32.62
C MET A 129 -17.26 -18.43 32.26
N ARG A 130 -16.55 -19.00 33.25
CA ARG A 130 -15.55 -20.06 33.03
C ARG A 130 -16.19 -21.29 32.37
N ALA A 131 -17.39 -21.69 32.78
CA ALA A 131 -18.10 -22.81 32.17
C ALA A 131 -18.43 -22.53 30.69
N PHE A 132 -19.03 -21.37 30.38
CA PHE A 132 -19.28 -20.98 28.98
C PHE A 132 -18.01 -20.92 28.13
N ALA A 133 -16.95 -20.32 28.66
CA ALA A 133 -15.67 -20.22 27.97
C ALA A 133 -15.10 -21.59 27.62
N ASN A 134 -15.02 -22.51 28.60
CA ASN A 134 -14.36 -23.80 28.43
C ASN A 134 -15.17 -24.81 27.61
N ILE A 135 -16.51 -24.77 27.72
CA ILE A 135 -17.40 -25.61 26.90
C ILE A 135 -17.26 -25.30 25.40
N CYS A 136 -16.86 -24.08 25.05
CA CYS A 136 -16.74 -23.60 23.68
C CYS A 136 -15.31 -23.61 23.10
N VAL A 137 -14.27 -23.94 23.87
CA VAL A 137 -12.89 -24.01 23.35
C VAL A 137 -12.83 -24.99 22.17
N ASP A 138 -12.49 -24.47 20.99
CA ASP A 138 -12.43 -25.18 19.70
C ASP A 138 -13.68 -26.02 19.39
N HIS A 139 -14.86 -25.54 19.80
CA HIS A 139 -16.09 -26.33 19.74
C HIS A 139 -17.31 -25.55 19.23
N ASP A 140 -17.42 -25.41 17.91
CA ASP A 140 -18.43 -24.58 17.24
C ASP A 140 -19.87 -25.00 17.52
N VAL A 141 -20.14 -26.32 17.62
CA VAL A 141 -21.47 -26.83 17.99
C VAL A 141 -21.93 -26.28 19.33
N ASN A 142 -21.01 -26.08 20.27
CA ASN A 142 -21.35 -25.57 21.60
C ASN A 142 -21.54 -24.06 21.58
N ARG A 143 -20.81 -23.33 20.72
CA ARG A 143 -21.07 -21.89 20.50
C ARG A 143 -22.50 -21.66 19.99
N MET A 144 -22.99 -22.53 19.09
CA MET A 144 -24.38 -22.49 18.63
C MET A 144 -25.39 -22.82 19.74
N LYS A 145 -25.09 -23.78 20.62
CA LYS A 145 -25.96 -24.06 21.78
C LYS A 145 -26.04 -22.90 22.76
N LEU A 146 -24.94 -22.17 22.96
CA LEU A 146 -24.94 -20.93 23.75
C LEU A 146 -25.80 -19.85 23.10
N LEU A 147 -25.76 -19.75 21.77
CA LEU A 147 -26.62 -18.85 21.00
C LEU A 147 -28.10 -19.18 21.20
N GLU A 148 -28.48 -20.45 21.01
CA GLU A 148 -29.86 -20.94 21.18
C GLU A 148 -30.38 -20.74 22.62
N ALA A 149 -29.49 -20.83 23.61
CA ALA A 149 -29.83 -20.66 25.02
C ALA A 149 -29.89 -19.19 25.49
N ASN A 150 -29.63 -18.20 24.62
CA ASN A 150 -29.48 -16.78 24.98
C ASN A 150 -28.40 -16.55 26.07
N ALA A 151 -27.29 -17.30 25.98
CA ALA A 151 -26.19 -17.16 26.92
C ALA A 151 -25.45 -15.82 26.75
N PHE A 152 -25.41 -15.27 25.53
CA PHE A 152 -24.73 -14.01 25.25
C PHE A 152 -25.34 -12.82 25.97
N GLU A 153 -26.66 -12.75 26.10
CA GLU A 153 -27.37 -11.75 26.91
C GLU A 153 -26.90 -11.78 28.37
N THR A 154 -26.65 -12.98 28.90
CA THR A 154 -26.12 -13.18 30.24
C THR A 154 -24.70 -12.63 30.33
N ILE A 155 -23.81 -13.02 29.41
CA ILE A 155 -22.41 -12.57 29.36
C ILE A 155 -22.33 -11.04 29.27
N ILE A 156 -23.10 -10.42 28.38
CA ILE A 156 -23.13 -8.95 28.22
C ILE A 156 -23.70 -8.27 29.46
N THR A 157 -24.71 -8.85 30.10
CA THR A 157 -25.23 -8.31 31.37
C THR A 157 -24.17 -8.34 32.47
N ILE A 158 -23.33 -9.38 32.54
CA ILE A 158 -22.18 -9.45 33.46
C ILE A 158 -21.20 -8.33 33.17
N LEU A 159 -20.76 -8.23 31.92
CA LEU A 159 -19.80 -7.22 31.47
C LEU A 159 -20.31 -5.79 31.76
N ALA A 160 -21.61 -5.54 31.55
CA ALA A 160 -22.19 -4.22 31.68
C ALA A 160 -22.50 -3.78 33.12
N LYS A 161 -22.82 -4.72 34.03
CA LYS A 161 -23.35 -4.41 35.37
C LYS A 161 -22.44 -4.81 36.52
N SER A 162 -21.46 -5.68 36.30
CA SER A 162 -20.54 -6.07 37.36
C SER A 162 -19.63 -4.91 37.76
N THR A 163 -19.36 -4.79 39.06
CA THR A 163 -18.30 -3.92 39.61
C THR A 163 -17.07 -4.71 40.04
N HIS A 164 -17.12 -6.05 39.97
CA HIS A 164 -16.02 -6.92 40.35
C HIS A 164 -15.10 -7.17 39.14
N ALA A 165 -13.82 -6.83 39.28
CA ALA A 165 -12.81 -6.94 38.23
C ALA A 165 -12.70 -8.37 37.67
N ASP A 166 -12.68 -9.39 38.53
CA ASP A 166 -12.61 -10.79 38.08
C ASP A 166 -13.84 -11.26 37.31
N SER A 167 -15.04 -10.77 37.65
CA SER A 167 -16.26 -11.05 36.90
C SER A 167 -16.23 -10.38 35.51
N ILE A 168 -15.67 -9.18 35.41
CA ILE A 168 -15.46 -8.49 34.13
C ILE A 168 -14.43 -9.23 33.28
N LYS A 169 -13.29 -9.58 33.87
CA LYS A 169 -12.20 -10.36 33.25
C LYS A 169 -12.72 -11.68 32.68
N THR A 170 -13.46 -12.44 33.48
CA THR A 170 -14.03 -13.73 33.07
C THR A 170 -15.11 -13.58 32.01
N ALA A 171 -15.92 -12.52 32.05
CA ALA A 171 -16.87 -12.22 30.98
C ALA A 171 -16.16 -11.89 29.65
N CYS A 172 -15.05 -11.14 29.68
CA CYS A 172 -14.22 -10.90 28.50
C CYS A 172 -13.64 -12.21 27.96
N GLY A 173 -13.11 -13.08 28.83
CA GLY A 173 -12.60 -14.40 28.43
C GLY A 173 -13.68 -15.32 27.84
N ALA A 174 -14.89 -15.30 28.42
CA ALA A 174 -16.04 -15.99 27.85
C ALA A 174 -16.39 -15.45 26.46
N LEU A 175 -16.43 -14.13 26.26
CA LEU A 175 -16.67 -13.55 24.94
C LEU A 175 -15.61 -13.97 23.92
N LEU A 176 -14.33 -13.96 24.30
CA LEU A 176 -13.23 -14.36 23.41
C LEU A 176 -13.47 -15.77 22.89
N ASN A 177 -13.62 -16.74 23.78
CA ASN A 177 -13.82 -18.14 23.38
C ASN A 177 -15.15 -18.37 22.69
N THR A 178 -16.23 -17.73 23.12
CA THR A 178 -17.55 -18.02 22.54
C THR A 178 -17.75 -17.38 21.18
N THR A 179 -16.91 -16.41 20.79
CA THR A 179 -17.00 -15.68 19.51
C THR A 179 -15.84 -15.97 18.56
N MET A 180 -14.76 -16.61 19.00
CA MET A 180 -13.60 -16.93 18.18
C MET A 180 -13.99 -17.77 16.97
N ALA A 181 -13.65 -17.28 15.76
CA ALA A 181 -13.96 -17.90 14.47
C ALA A 181 -15.45 -18.29 14.27
N CYS A 182 -16.38 -17.61 14.95
CA CYS A 182 -17.80 -17.95 14.91
C CYS A 182 -18.67 -16.72 14.59
N GLU A 183 -18.85 -16.46 13.30
CA GLU A 183 -19.60 -15.29 12.80
C GLU A 183 -21.02 -15.13 13.37
N PRO A 184 -21.85 -16.18 13.55
CA PRO A 184 -23.15 -16.03 14.21
C PRO A 184 -23.06 -15.52 15.64
N ALA A 185 -22.07 -16.00 16.42
CA ALA A 185 -21.84 -15.54 17.77
C ALA A 185 -21.30 -14.10 17.80
N GLN A 186 -20.36 -13.77 16.89
CA GLN A 186 -19.82 -12.42 16.73
C GLN A 186 -20.96 -11.42 16.44
N ASN A 187 -21.79 -11.70 15.43
CA ASN A 187 -22.94 -10.86 15.07
C ASN A 187 -23.89 -10.67 16.25
N LYS A 188 -24.23 -11.76 16.97
CA LYS A 188 -25.12 -11.67 18.13
C LYS A 188 -24.57 -10.76 19.23
N VAL A 189 -23.30 -10.87 19.60
CA VAL A 189 -22.75 -10.02 20.66
C VAL A 189 -22.60 -8.56 20.21
N ILE A 190 -22.34 -8.32 18.91
CA ILE A 190 -22.33 -6.97 18.34
C ILE A 190 -23.72 -6.34 18.42
N GLU A 191 -24.78 -7.07 18.07
CA GLU A 191 -26.18 -6.64 18.20
C GLU A 191 -26.55 -6.30 19.65
N LEU A 192 -26.00 -7.04 20.61
CA LEU A 192 -26.19 -6.81 22.04
C LEU A 192 -25.35 -5.64 22.59
N GLY A 193 -24.56 -4.96 21.76
CA GLY A 193 -23.77 -3.78 22.17
C GLY A 193 -22.47 -4.13 22.91
N ALA A 194 -21.92 -5.34 22.72
CA ALA A 194 -20.71 -5.78 23.41
C ALA A 194 -19.53 -4.79 23.28
N ILE A 195 -19.33 -4.24 22.08
CA ILE A 195 -18.23 -3.31 21.80
C ILE A 195 -18.29 -2.06 22.70
N GLU A 196 -19.47 -1.48 22.94
CA GLU A 196 -19.59 -0.31 23.82
C GLU A 196 -19.13 -0.63 25.25
N HIS A 197 -19.46 -1.82 25.74
CA HIS A 197 -19.08 -2.26 27.08
C HIS A 197 -17.59 -2.65 27.16
N LEU A 198 -17.04 -3.31 26.14
CA LEU A 198 -15.61 -3.63 26.07
C LEU A 198 -14.76 -2.35 26.02
N LEU A 199 -15.18 -1.33 25.27
CA LEU A 199 -14.49 -0.03 25.25
C LEU A 199 -14.50 0.66 26.63
N LYS A 200 -15.53 0.45 27.46
CA LYS A 200 -15.53 0.95 28.85
C LYS A 200 -14.46 0.27 29.71
N VAL A 201 -14.15 -1.01 29.48
CA VAL A 201 -13.04 -1.71 30.15
C VAL A 201 -11.71 -1.04 29.79
N LEU A 202 -11.52 -0.65 28.52
CA LEU A 202 -10.30 0.03 28.06
C LEU A 202 -10.11 1.45 28.64
N HIS A 203 -11.13 2.03 29.26
CA HIS A 203 -11.06 3.33 29.91
C HIS A 203 -10.69 3.28 31.40
N ALA A 204 -10.39 2.10 31.96
CA ALA A 204 -9.94 2.00 33.35
C ALA A 204 -8.73 2.90 33.62
N THR A 205 -8.73 3.60 34.76
CA THR A 205 -7.69 4.57 35.13
C THR A 205 -6.40 3.90 35.61
N ASP A 206 -6.55 2.83 36.38
CA ASP A 206 -5.45 2.00 36.86
C ASP A 206 -5.20 0.89 35.84
N ILE A 207 -4.10 0.98 35.10
CA ILE A 207 -3.75 0.00 34.08
C ILE A 207 -3.23 -1.27 34.75
N ASP A 208 -2.41 -1.16 35.79
CA ASP A 208 -1.78 -2.32 36.44
C ASP A 208 -2.84 -3.27 37.03
N GLU A 209 -3.88 -2.73 37.67
CA GLU A 209 -4.97 -3.55 38.22
C GLU A 209 -5.85 -4.19 37.13
N ASN A 210 -5.89 -3.60 35.92
CA ASN A 210 -6.84 -3.97 34.87
C ASN A 210 -6.19 -4.53 33.60
N GLU A 211 -4.86 -4.63 33.55
CA GLU A 211 -4.08 -4.92 32.34
C GLU A 211 -4.61 -6.16 31.63
N ILE A 212 -4.73 -7.27 32.37
CA ILE A 212 -5.23 -8.55 31.84
C ILE A 212 -6.65 -8.39 31.26
N SER A 213 -7.54 -7.69 31.96
CA SER A 213 -8.91 -7.46 31.48
C SER A 213 -8.93 -6.59 30.23
N MET A 214 -8.06 -5.58 30.15
CA MET A 214 -7.91 -4.70 28.99
C MET A 214 -7.32 -5.46 27.79
N THR A 215 -6.35 -6.34 28.01
CA THR A 215 -5.74 -7.17 26.97
C THR A 215 -6.76 -8.14 26.38
N ILE A 216 -7.51 -8.85 27.23
CA ILE A 216 -8.56 -9.77 26.76
C ILE A 216 -9.67 -8.99 26.06
N ALA A 217 -10.13 -7.87 26.65
CA ALA A 217 -11.15 -7.03 26.02
C ALA A 217 -10.69 -6.51 24.65
N SER A 218 -9.41 -6.16 24.52
CA SER A 218 -8.85 -5.69 23.24
C SER A 218 -8.85 -6.79 22.18
N ARG A 219 -8.45 -8.01 22.55
CA ARG A 219 -8.48 -9.17 21.65
C ARG A 219 -9.92 -9.54 21.24
N VAL A 220 -10.90 -9.40 22.14
CA VAL A 220 -12.32 -9.58 21.79
C VAL A 220 -12.76 -8.52 20.79
N ILE A 221 -12.45 -7.23 21.01
CA ILE A 221 -12.81 -6.17 20.06
C ILE A 221 -12.15 -6.41 18.70
N ALA A 222 -10.88 -6.84 18.66
CA ALA A 222 -10.19 -7.18 17.43
C ALA A 222 -10.90 -8.32 16.68
N ASN A 223 -11.16 -9.45 17.36
CA ASN A 223 -11.91 -10.58 16.79
C ASN A 223 -13.31 -10.18 16.27
N LEU A 224 -14.02 -9.29 16.97
CA LEU A 224 -15.29 -8.77 16.49
C LEU A 224 -15.12 -7.83 15.29
N SER A 225 -14.02 -7.08 15.25
CA SER A 225 -13.75 -6.10 14.18
C SER A 225 -13.24 -6.73 12.88
N ASP A 226 -12.91 -8.02 12.87
CA ASP A 226 -12.59 -8.77 11.65
C ASP A 226 -13.77 -8.83 10.67
N ILE A 227 -15.00 -8.73 11.18
CA ILE A 227 -16.21 -8.66 10.35
C ILE A 227 -16.75 -7.23 10.22
N ASP A 228 -17.50 -6.98 9.14
CA ASP A 228 -17.93 -5.63 8.78
C ASP A 228 -18.77 -4.92 9.86
N ALA A 229 -19.74 -5.63 10.43
CA ALA A 229 -20.61 -5.09 11.47
C ALA A 229 -19.84 -4.67 12.73
N GLY A 230 -18.83 -5.46 13.11
CA GLY A 230 -18.02 -5.19 14.29
C GLY A 230 -17.09 -4.01 14.08
N ALA A 231 -16.37 -3.96 12.95
CA ALA A 231 -15.54 -2.80 12.61
C ALA A 231 -16.35 -1.50 12.59
N GLN A 232 -17.55 -1.53 11.99
CA GLN A 232 -18.43 -0.36 11.96
C GLN A 232 -18.92 0.02 13.36
N SER A 233 -19.24 -0.95 14.21
CA SER A 233 -19.64 -0.69 15.60
C SER A 233 -18.47 -0.14 16.44
N THR A 234 -17.25 -0.65 16.25
CA THR A 234 -16.03 -0.12 16.90
C THR A 234 -15.81 1.34 16.57
N VAL A 235 -15.87 1.72 15.29
CA VAL A 235 -15.73 3.12 14.87
C VAL A 235 -16.89 3.98 15.40
N LYS A 236 -18.14 3.51 15.28
CA LYS A 236 -19.34 4.24 15.73
C LYS A 236 -19.30 4.58 17.23
N ASN A 237 -18.73 3.70 18.05
CA ASN A 237 -18.62 3.87 19.50
C ASN A 237 -17.33 4.61 19.93
N GLY A 238 -16.60 5.25 19.00
CA GLY A 238 -15.37 5.99 19.31
C GLY A 238 -14.18 5.09 19.67
N GLY A 239 -14.20 3.84 19.20
CA GLY A 239 -13.18 2.85 19.50
C GLY A 239 -11.79 3.23 18.99
N THR A 240 -11.70 3.89 17.83
CA THR A 240 -10.44 4.41 17.29
C THR A 240 -9.75 5.35 18.28
N LYS A 241 -10.48 6.33 18.80
CA LYS A 241 -9.95 7.26 19.79
C LYS A 241 -9.62 6.60 21.11
N ALA A 242 -10.50 5.74 21.64
CA ALA A 242 -10.28 5.04 22.89
C ALA A 242 -8.98 4.21 22.85
N VAL A 243 -8.77 3.47 21.75
CA VAL A 243 -7.60 2.62 21.57
C VAL A 243 -6.32 3.44 21.39
N VAL A 244 -6.35 4.54 20.61
CA VAL A 244 -5.17 5.42 20.50
C VAL A 244 -4.82 6.05 21.84
N GLN A 245 -5.80 6.48 22.63
CA GLN A 245 -5.56 7.02 23.97
C GLN A 245 -4.99 5.96 24.93
N LEU A 246 -5.43 4.71 24.82
CA LEU A 246 -4.84 3.61 25.57
C LEU A 246 -3.38 3.41 25.17
N LEU A 247 -3.08 3.29 23.87
CA LEU A 247 -1.72 3.15 23.34
C LEU A 247 -0.80 4.28 23.81
N GLN A 248 -1.26 5.53 23.83
CA GLN A 248 -0.48 6.64 24.37
C GLN A 248 -0.12 6.43 25.84
N ARG A 249 -1.08 5.99 26.66
CA ARG A 249 -0.86 5.77 28.10
C ARG A 249 0.12 4.63 28.37
N VAL A 250 0.09 3.57 27.57
CA VAL A 250 0.98 2.42 27.76
C VAL A 250 2.35 2.61 27.12
N SER A 251 2.47 3.45 26.09
CA SER A 251 3.74 3.72 25.39
C SER A 251 4.82 4.40 26.26
N VAL A 252 4.45 4.94 27.43
CA VAL A 252 5.41 5.51 28.40
C VAL A 252 6.21 4.44 29.16
N ASN A 253 5.72 3.19 29.17
CA ASN A 253 6.38 2.05 29.79
C ASN A 253 6.09 0.80 28.94
N VAL A 254 6.68 0.78 27.74
CA VAL A 254 6.46 -0.27 26.74
C VAL A 254 6.72 -1.66 27.31
N ASP A 255 7.80 -1.82 28.07
CA ASP A 255 8.23 -3.11 28.62
C ASP A 255 7.18 -3.74 29.54
N SER A 256 6.45 -2.93 30.31
CA SER A 256 5.44 -3.44 31.24
C SER A 256 4.11 -3.77 30.57
N TYR A 257 3.84 -3.24 29.36
CA TYR A 257 2.52 -3.31 28.74
C TYR A 257 2.55 -3.77 27.29
N LEU A 258 3.63 -4.45 26.87
CA LEU A 258 3.84 -4.84 25.49
C LEU A 258 2.72 -5.74 24.94
N ASP A 259 2.19 -6.65 25.76
CA ASP A 259 1.03 -7.49 25.41
C ASP A 259 -0.26 -6.69 25.21
N LEU A 260 -0.50 -5.71 26.07
CA LEU A 260 -1.65 -4.81 25.94
C LEU A 260 -1.51 -3.91 24.72
N MET A 261 -0.31 -3.42 24.42
CA MET A 261 -0.02 -2.66 23.20
C MET A 261 -0.29 -3.48 21.94
N ASP A 262 0.15 -4.74 21.91
CA ASP A 262 -0.13 -5.68 20.81
C ASP A 262 -1.63 -5.86 20.60
N ALA A 263 -2.35 -6.24 21.65
CA ALA A 263 -3.79 -6.46 21.57
C ALA A 263 -4.57 -5.20 21.18
N ALA A 264 -4.14 -4.02 21.64
CA ALA A 264 -4.73 -2.74 21.26
C ALA A 264 -4.43 -2.38 19.79
N ALA A 265 -3.21 -2.63 19.30
CA ALA A 265 -2.82 -2.40 17.92
C ALA A 265 -3.62 -3.30 16.94
N ASP A 266 -3.95 -4.52 17.35
CA ASP A 266 -4.80 -5.42 16.56
C ASP A 266 -6.20 -4.86 16.28
N ILE A 267 -6.80 -4.13 17.24
CA ILE A 267 -8.08 -3.45 16.99
C ILE A 267 -7.92 -2.45 15.85
N LEU A 268 -6.86 -1.64 15.90
CA LEU A 268 -6.58 -0.63 14.88
C LEU A 268 -6.29 -1.29 13.52
N ARG A 269 -5.56 -2.40 13.50
CA ARG A 269 -5.28 -3.21 12.30
C ARG A 269 -6.58 -3.72 11.68
N ALA A 270 -7.48 -4.29 12.47
CA ALA A 270 -8.77 -4.80 12.00
C ALA A 270 -9.65 -3.71 11.36
N VAL A 271 -9.56 -2.47 11.84
CA VAL A 271 -10.35 -1.34 11.29
C VAL A 271 -9.59 -0.49 10.26
N ALA A 272 -8.28 -0.70 10.04
CA ALA A 272 -7.43 0.20 9.23
C ALA A 272 -7.89 0.34 7.77
N SER A 273 -8.45 -0.73 7.21
CA SER A 273 -8.98 -0.76 5.84
C SER A 273 -10.30 -0.02 5.67
N ARG A 274 -10.94 0.42 6.77
CA ARG A 274 -12.24 1.11 6.74
C ARG A 274 -12.04 2.60 6.60
N GLU A 275 -12.59 3.18 5.54
CA GLU A 275 -12.55 4.62 5.33
C GLU A 275 -13.19 5.39 6.50
N SER A 276 -14.22 4.83 7.15
CA SER A 276 -14.83 5.43 8.35
C SER A 276 -13.85 5.53 9.53
N ALA A 277 -12.98 4.53 9.74
CA ALA A 277 -11.95 4.57 10.77
C ALA A 277 -10.86 5.58 10.42
N GLN A 278 -10.43 5.62 9.15
CA GLN A 278 -9.46 6.59 8.65
C GLN A 278 -9.94 8.03 8.87
N ILE A 279 -11.20 8.31 8.54
CA ILE A 279 -11.85 9.61 8.76
C ILE A 279 -11.97 9.92 10.25
N ALA A 280 -12.39 8.93 11.07
CA ALA A 280 -12.52 9.12 12.52
C ALA A 280 -11.18 9.56 13.15
N ILE A 281 -10.06 8.92 12.80
CA ILE A 281 -8.73 9.28 13.33
C ILE A 281 -8.37 10.75 13.04
N GLN A 282 -8.72 11.24 11.84
CA GLN A 282 -8.48 12.63 11.47
C GLN A 282 -9.40 13.58 12.26
N ILE A 283 -10.71 13.31 12.30
CA ILE A 283 -11.71 14.17 12.95
C ILE A 283 -11.50 14.23 14.46
N GLU A 284 -11.17 13.09 15.08
CA GLU A 284 -10.95 12.96 16.52
C GLU A 284 -9.60 13.51 16.98
N GLY A 285 -8.72 13.89 16.03
CA GLY A 285 -7.40 14.46 16.32
C GLY A 285 -6.39 13.45 16.84
N THR A 286 -6.58 12.16 16.56
CA THR A 286 -5.74 11.06 17.08
C THR A 286 -4.58 10.69 16.17
N LEU A 287 -4.48 11.31 14.98
CA LEU A 287 -3.30 11.16 14.12
C LEU A 287 -2.01 11.61 14.81
N GLY A 288 -1.99 12.78 15.45
CA GLY A 288 -0.81 13.29 16.18
C GLY A 288 -0.29 12.30 17.25
N PRO A 289 -1.16 11.86 18.17
CA PRO A 289 -0.88 10.75 19.09
C PRO A 289 -0.23 9.51 18.48
N LEU A 290 -0.73 9.04 17.33
CA LEU A 290 -0.15 7.89 16.63
C LEU A 290 1.27 8.20 16.15
N LEU A 291 1.53 9.41 15.66
CA LEU A 291 2.87 9.83 15.26
C LEU A 291 3.82 9.90 16.46
N ASP A 292 3.34 10.37 17.63
CA ASP A 292 4.16 10.40 18.85
C ASP A 292 4.59 8.97 19.26
N ILE A 293 3.66 8.00 19.25
CA ILE A 293 3.97 6.60 19.57
C ILE A 293 4.99 6.00 18.60
N LEU A 294 4.82 6.23 17.28
CA LEU A 294 5.77 5.72 16.27
C LEU A 294 7.18 6.27 16.46
N GLN A 295 7.28 7.52 16.86
CA GLN A 295 8.55 8.20 17.07
C GLN A 295 9.23 7.75 18.35
N ASP A 296 8.51 7.77 19.47
CA ASP A 296 9.09 7.80 20.82
C ASP A 296 8.97 6.46 21.58
N ALA A 297 8.10 5.53 21.17
CA ALA A 297 7.95 4.25 21.89
C ALA A 297 9.17 3.35 21.64
N GLU A 298 9.87 2.95 22.70
CA GLU A 298 11.06 2.10 22.66
C GLU A 298 11.05 1.12 23.86
N THR A 299 11.63 -0.05 23.66
CA THR A 299 11.93 -1.06 24.69
C THR A 299 13.20 -0.66 25.45
N SER A 300 13.31 -1.05 26.72
CA SER A 300 14.54 -0.83 27.49
C SER A 300 15.47 -2.05 27.47
N ASP A 301 16.77 -1.76 27.62
CA ASP A 301 17.84 -2.76 27.74
C ASP A 301 18.02 -3.24 29.20
N GLU A 302 17.38 -2.58 30.17
CA GLU A 302 17.66 -2.80 31.58
C GLU A 302 17.11 -4.14 32.07
N GLY A 303 18.00 -5.00 32.54
CA GLY A 303 17.62 -6.24 33.23
C GLY A 303 17.17 -7.39 32.33
N LYS A 304 17.25 -7.24 31.00
CA LYS A 304 16.88 -8.26 30.02
C LYS A 304 18.09 -9.01 29.46
N THR A 305 17.90 -10.26 29.12
CA THR A 305 18.82 -11.02 28.27
C THR A 305 18.74 -10.55 26.82
N GLU A 306 19.77 -10.84 26.02
CA GLU A 306 19.78 -10.53 24.59
C GLU A 306 18.63 -11.20 23.82
N GLU A 307 18.18 -12.38 24.27
CA GLU A 307 17.06 -13.10 23.66
C GLU A 307 15.73 -12.42 23.95
N GLU A 308 15.47 -12.07 25.22
CA GLU A 308 14.25 -11.35 25.65
C GLU A 308 14.16 -9.98 24.96
N LYS A 309 15.25 -9.22 24.92
CA LYS A 309 15.28 -7.93 24.23
C LYS A 309 14.91 -8.09 22.74
N LYS A 310 15.50 -9.07 22.06
CA LYS A 310 15.23 -9.29 20.64
C LYS A 310 13.78 -9.68 20.37
N GLU A 311 13.16 -10.44 21.26
CA GLU A 311 11.75 -10.80 21.18
C GLU A 311 10.85 -9.57 21.37
N ASP A 312 11.13 -8.75 22.39
CA ASP A 312 10.39 -7.52 22.68
C ASP A 312 10.53 -6.49 21.54
N ASP A 313 11.75 -6.29 21.04
CA ASP A 313 12.04 -5.40 19.91
C ASP A 313 11.28 -5.84 18.65
N LYS A 314 11.22 -7.16 18.41
CA LYS A 314 10.48 -7.73 17.28
C LYS A 314 8.99 -7.44 17.43
N LYS A 315 8.43 -7.69 18.61
CA LYS A 315 7.00 -7.47 18.89
C LYS A 315 6.62 -5.99 18.83
N LEU A 316 7.43 -5.10 19.39
CA LEU A 316 7.25 -3.66 19.23
C LEU A 316 7.35 -3.24 17.76
N GLY A 317 8.25 -3.84 16.99
CA GLY A 317 8.36 -3.64 15.54
C GLY A 317 7.08 -4.02 14.79
N GLU A 318 6.44 -5.14 15.14
CA GLU A 318 5.17 -5.59 14.56
C GLU A 318 3.99 -4.67 14.92
N ILE A 319 3.98 -4.16 16.17
CA ILE A 319 3.04 -3.13 16.62
C ILE A 319 3.23 -1.85 15.80
N LYS A 320 4.45 -1.34 15.70
CA LYS A 320 4.75 -0.13 14.92
C LYS A 320 4.40 -0.30 13.45
N ALA A 321 4.64 -1.47 12.85
CA ALA A 321 4.25 -1.74 11.47
C ALA A 321 2.73 -1.61 11.25
N ALA A 322 1.90 -2.09 12.18
CA ALA A 322 0.45 -1.93 12.13
C ALA A 322 0.03 -0.46 12.24
N LEU A 323 0.67 0.30 13.13
CA LEU A 323 0.40 1.72 13.29
C LEU A 323 0.84 2.52 12.05
N VAL A 324 1.96 2.17 11.42
CA VAL A 324 2.40 2.76 10.14
C VAL A 324 1.37 2.51 9.04
N GLU A 325 0.88 1.27 8.90
CA GLU A 325 -0.17 0.93 7.92
C GLU A 325 -1.42 1.79 8.12
N LEU A 326 -1.86 1.95 9.37
CA LEU A 326 -3.00 2.80 9.71
C LEU A 326 -2.75 4.27 9.38
N VAL A 327 -1.60 4.82 9.78
CA VAL A 327 -1.23 6.23 9.54
C VAL A 327 -1.16 6.52 8.04
N VAL A 328 -0.54 5.64 7.25
CA VAL A 328 -0.48 5.78 5.79
C VAL A 328 -1.88 5.70 5.20
N SER A 329 -2.72 4.76 5.64
CA SER A 329 -4.10 4.61 5.19
C SER A 329 -4.96 5.84 5.51
N VAL A 330 -4.78 6.46 6.68
CA VAL A 330 -5.46 7.70 7.08
C VAL A 330 -5.17 8.85 6.10
N THR A 331 -3.93 8.94 5.60
CA THR A 331 -3.55 9.98 4.60
C THR A 331 -4.04 9.67 3.19
N LEU A 332 -4.36 8.41 2.89
CA LEU A 332 -4.85 7.98 1.59
C LEU A 332 -6.33 8.36 1.37
N ALA A 333 -7.13 8.43 2.45
CA ALA A 333 -8.53 8.80 2.37
C ALA A 333 -8.73 10.21 1.78
N ASP A 334 -9.60 10.33 0.76
CA ASP A 334 -9.84 11.60 0.06
C ASP A 334 -10.42 12.67 0.98
N ALA A 335 -11.32 12.28 1.90
CA ALA A 335 -11.90 13.19 2.89
C ALA A 335 -10.83 13.80 3.83
N ASN A 336 -9.72 13.09 4.07
CA ASN A 336 -8.66 13.51 4.97
C ASN A 336 -7.56 14.33 4.30
N MET A 337 -7.44 14.26 2.97
CA MET A 337 -6.35 14.89 2.21
C MET A 337 -6.22 16.39 2.54
N VAL A 338 -7.31 17.15 2.49
CA VAL A 338 -7.30 18.60 2.73
C VAL A 338 -7.14 18.95 4.22
N PRO A 339 -7.89 18.33 5.16
CA PRO A 339 -7.70 18.58 6.60
C PRO A 339 -6.29 18.28 7.10
N ILE A 340 -5.69 17.15 6.69
CA ILE A 340 -4.32 16.77 7.10
C ILE A 340 -3.31 17.77 6.53
N PHE A 341 -3.42 18.09 5.23
CA PHE A 341 -2.48 19.02 4.59
C PHE A 341 -2.50 20.44 5.21
N ASN A 342 -3.68 20.89 5.66
CA ASN A 342 -3.83 22.18 6.33
C ASN A 342 -3.47 22.14 7.82
N ASN A 343 -3.21 20.96 8.39
CA ASN A 343 -2.72 20.83 9.76
C ASN A 343 -1.21 21.01 9.80
N LYS A 344 -0.78 22.25 10.06
CA LYS A 344 0.64 22.63 10.08
C LYS A 344 1.50 21.74 11.00
N LYS A 345 1.01 21.34 12.18
CA LYS A 345 1.77 20.50 13.11
C LYS A 345 2.06 19.11 12.54
N ILE A 346 1.07 18.51 11.86
CA ILE A 346 1.22 17.20 11.24
C ILE A 346 2.16 17.28 10.04
N MET A 347 2.02 18.31 9.20
CA MET A 347 2.93 18.53 8.07
C MET A 347 4.38 18.78 8.53
N GLU A 348 4.58 19.61 9.55
CA GLU A 348 5.90 19.85 10.15
C GLU A 348 6.48 18.55 10.75
N ARG A 349 5.65 17.70 11.36
CA ARG A 349 6.10 16.39 11.85
C ARG A 349 6.59 15.50 10.71
N PHE A 350 5.82 15.36 9.63
CA PHE A 350 6.26 14.57 8.47
C PHE A 350 7.56 15.11 7.87
N LEU A 351 7.71 16.42 7.76
CA LEU A 351 8.95 17.02 7.25
C LEU A 351 10.13 16.75 8.20
N SER A 352 9.94 16.90 9.51
CA SER A 352 10.99 16.61 10.49
C SER A 352 11.45 15.15 10.48
N TRP A 353 10.54 14.20 10.18
CA TRP A 353 10.90 12.79 10.04
C TRP A 353 11.77 12.51 8.83
N LEU A 354 11.68 13.31 7.75
CA LEU A 354 12.59 13.16 6.61
C LEU A 354 14.05 13.49 6.99
N ASP A 355 14.26 14.34 7.99
CA ASP A 355 15.59 14.76 8.45
C ASP A 355 16.23 13.77 9.46
N LEU A 356 15.50 12.75 9.92
CA LEU A 356 15.99 11.75 10.87
C LEU A 356 16.79 10.64 10.17
N ALA A 357 18.08 10.90 9.93
CA ALA A 357 18.97 9.99 9.19
C ALA A 357 19.06 8.56 9.76
N ASP A 358 18.91 8.40 11.08
CA ASP A 358 19.00 7.08 11.75
C ASP A 358 17.65 6.35 11.82
N ARG A 359 16.57 6.95 11.29
CA ARG A 359 15.19 6.42 11.35
C ARG A 359 14.57 6.32 9.95
N GLU A 360 15.15 5.46 9.11
CA GLU A 360 14.64 5.20 7.75
C GLU A 360 13.18 4.71 7.73
N ASP A 361 12.72 4.05 8.80
CA ASP A 361 11.31 3.68 9.01
C ASP A 361 10.39 4.90 9.03
N LEU A 362 10.77 5.96 9.76
CA LEU A 362 10.03 7.21 9.84
C LEU A 362 10.17 8.03 8.57
N GLN A 363 11.36 8.07 7.95
CA GLN A 363 11.56 8.72 6.65
C GLN A 363 10.64 8.12 5.59
N THR A 364 10.56 6.78 5.53
CA THR A 364 9.67 6.06 4.61
C THR A 364 8.21 6.39 4.91
N THR A 365 7.80 6.33 6.17
CA THR A 365 6.43 6.63 6.60
C THR A 365 6.03 8.06 6.23
N ALA A 366 6.90 9.04 6.52
CA ALA A 366 6.70 10.44 6.17
C ALA A 366 6.57 10.65 4.66
N ALA A 367 7.47 10.04 3.87
CA ALA A 367 7.43 10.14 2.42
C ALA A 367 6.13 9.55 1.85
N LEU A 368 5.67 8.39 2.35
CA LEU A 368 4.39 7.81 1.94
C LEU A 368 3.20 8.74 2.28
N CYS A 369 3.17 9.25 3.51
CA CYS A 369 2.13 10.20 3.96
C CYS A 369 2.10 11.48 3.12
N LEU A 370 3.27 12.08 2.87
CA LEU A 370 3.42 13.27 2.03
C LEU A 370 2.99 12.99 0.59
N GLY A 371 3.36 11.83 0.03
CA GLY A 371 2.95 11.40 -1.31
C GLY A 371 1.43 11.29 -1.44
N ASN A 372 0.76 10.77 -0.40
CA ASN A 372 -0.69 10.61 -0.35
C ASN A 372 -1.44 11.95 -0.20
N VAL A 373 -0.85 12.95 0.46
CA VAL A 373 -1.46 14.30 0.51
C VAL A 373 -1.04 15.19 -0.65
N ALA A 374 0.01 14.85 -1.40
CA ALA A 374 0.49 15.55 -2.60
C ALA A 374 -0.24 15.11 -3.89
N ARG A 375 -1.58 15.10 -3.88
CA ARG A 375 -2.41 14.65 -5.01
C ARG A 375 -3.12 15.77 -5.78
N SER A 376 -2.81 17.04 -5.49
CA SER A 376 -3.33 18.20 -6.21
C SER A 376 -2.22 19.18 -6.56
N ASP A 377 -2.39 19.93 -7.66
CA ASP A 377 -1.42 20.96 -8.07
C ASP A 377 -1.16 21.98 -6.96
N GLN A 378 -2.21 22.39 -6.22
CA GLN A 378 -2.08 23.33 -5.11
C GLN A 378 -1.21 22.77 -3.98
N HIS A 379 -1.42 21.51 -3.59
CA HIS A 379 -0.62 20.87 -2.54
C HIS A 379 0.83 20.67 -3.00
N CYS A 380 1.03 20.22 -4.24
CA CYS A 380 2.36 20.07 -4.83
C CYS A 380 3.13 21.40 -4.85
N VAL A 381 2.48 22.50 -5.24
CA VAL A 381 3.11 23.83 -5.23
C VAL A 381 3.46 24.27 -3.82
N LYS A 382 2.57 24.07 -2.85
CA LYS A 382 2.85 24.42 -1.45
C LYS A 382 3.98 23.60 -0.84
N LEU A 383 4.05 22.30 -1.13
CA LEU A 383 5.14 21.44 -0.65
C LEU A 383 6.52 21.92 -1.13
N VAL A 384 6.59 22.41 -2.37
CA VAL A 384 7.83 22.93 -2.94
C VAL A 384 8.14 24.34 -2.44
N HIS A 385 7.18 25.27 -2.54
CA HIS A 385 7.44 26.70 -2.35
C HIS A 385 7.25 27.20 -0.92
N GLU A 386 6.37 26.56 -0.13
CA GLU A 386 6.10 26.97 1.26
C GLU A 386 6.78 26.06 2.29
N TYR A 387 6.68 24.74 2.11
CA TYR A 387 7.24 23.75 3.04
C TYR A 387 8.69 23.35 2.76
N GLN A 388 9.25 23.73 1.61
CA GLN A 388 10.64 23.41 1.23
C GLN A 388 10.95 21.90 1.30
N ALA A 389 9.99 21.06 0.91
CA ALA A 389 10.10 19.61 1.06
C ALA A 389 11.12 18.95 0.12
N VAL A 390 11.61 19.66 -0.91
CA VAL A 390 12.49 19.09 -1.93
C VAL A 390 13.85 18.67 -1.36
N ASP A 391 14.48 19.51 -0.54
CA ASP A 391 15.82 19.23 0.00
C ASP A 391 15.83 18.04 0.97
N PRO A 392 14.89 17.91 1.94
CA PRO A 392 14.78 16.71 2.76
C PRO A 392 14.53 15.43 1.95
N LEU A 393 13.68 15.50 0.90
CA LEU A 393 13.45 14.36 0.01
C LEU A 393 14.71 13.96 -0.77
N ILE A 394 15.49 14.92 -1.26
CA ILE A 394 16.79 14.67 -1.90
C ILE A 394 17.75 14.02 -0.91
N HIS A 395 17.76 14.45 0.35
CA HIS A 395 18.59 13.85 1.40
C HIS A 395 18.26 12.37 1.57
N VAL A 396 16.98 12.02 1.72
CA VAL A 396 16.51 10.63 1.81
C VAL A 396 16.95 9.82 0.58
N VAL A 397 16.71 10.33 -0.63
CA VAL A 397 17.09 9.63 -1.88
C VAL A 397 18.60 9.34 -1.96
N ARG A 398 19.44 10.23 -1.44
CA ARG A 398 20.91 10.09 -1.50
C ARG A 398 21.49 9.22 -0.39
N LYS A 399 20.83 9.15 0.76
CA LYS A 399 21.40 8.55 1.98
C LYS A 399 20.76 7.24 2.40
N ALA A 400 19.54 6.96 1.95
CA ALA A 400 18.82 5.74 2.29
C ALA A 400 19.61 4.49 1.90
N THR A 401 19.69 3.55 2.85
CA THR A 401 20.22 2.21 2.65
C THR A 401 19.12 1.26 2.15
N ASP A 402 17.87 1.45 2.59
CA ASP A 402 16.71 0.73 2.07
C ASP A 402 16.16 1.39 0.79
N LEU A 403 15.94 0.57 -0.24
CA LEU A 403 15.31 1.00 -1.48
C LEU A 403 13.84 1.41 -1.27
N LYS A 404 13.17 0.97 -0.21
CA LYS A 404 11.81 1.41 0.14
C LYS A 404 11.76 2.91 0.46
N ALA A 405 12.71 3.41 1.25
CA ALA A 405 12.80 4.84 1.59
C ALA A 405 13.07 5.68 0.34
N SER A 406 14.01 5.24 -0.50
CA SER A 406 14.28 5.86 -1.81
C SER A 406 13.05 5.84 -2.73
N HIS A 407 12.32 4.72 -2.78
CA HIS A 407 11.11 4.59 -3.59
C HIS A 407 10.00 5.53 -3.11
N ALA A 408 9.76 5.60 -1.80
CA ALA A 408 8.77 6.50 -1.22
C ALA A 408 9.13 7.97 -1.52
N ALA A 409 10.37 8.39 -1.26
CA ALA A 409 10.82 9.76 -1.49
C ALA A 409 10.76 10.16 -2.97
N THR A 410 11.21 9.30 -3.89
CA THR A 410 11.07 9.53 -5.33
C THR A 410 9.60 9.55 -5.78
N GLY A 411 8.71 8.81 -5.11
CA GLY A 411 7.27 8.88 -5.33
C GLY A 411 6.71 10.28 -5.05
N VAL A 412 7.13 10.90 -3.94
CA VAL A 412 6.77 12.29 -3.62
C VAL A 412 7.32 13.24 -4.68
N LEU A 413 8.62 13.18 -4.98
CA LEU A 413 9.26 14.03 -5.99
C LEU A 413 8.58 13.91 -7.36
N ARG A 414 8.18 12.70 -7.75
CA ARG A 414 7.42 12.48 -8.99
C ARG A 414 6.08 13.21 -8.98
N ASN A 415 5.34 13.19 -7.87
CA ASN A 415 4.08 13.91 -7.73
C ASN A 415 4.30 15.43 -7.77
N LEU A 416 5.33 15.93 -7.06
CA LEU A 416 5.67 17.35 -7.06
C LEU A 416 6.02 17.88 -8.46
N ALA A 417 6.66 17.05 -9.29
CA ALA A 417 7.01 17.40 -10.67
C ALA A 417 5.82 17.53 -11.63
N LEU A 418 4.60 17.14 -11.23
CA LEU A 418 3.38 17.33 -12.04
C LEU A 418 3.09 18.82 -12.25
N ALA A 419 3.20 19.60 -11.18
CA ALA A 419 2.90 21.03 -11.22
C ALA A 419 3.99 21.77 -11.99
N GLU A 420 3.60 22.46 -13.07
CA GLU A 420 4.52 23.20 -13.93
C GLU A 420 5.36 24.22 -13.15
N ARG A 421 4.74 24.92 -12.19
CA ARG A 421 5.39 25.92 -11.32
C ARG A 421 6.53 25.34 -10.44
N ASN A 422 6.61 24.03 -10.30
CA ASN A 422 7.66 23.40 -9.49
C ASN A 422 8.92 23.05 -10.27
N ARG A 423 8.83 22.92 -11.61
CA ARG A 423 9.89 22.31 -12.42
C ARG A 423 11.23 23.02 -12.29
N GLU A 424 11.22 24.34 -12.42
CA GLU A 424 12.44 25.16 -12.33
C GLU A 424 13.11 25.03 -10.96
N LEU A 425 12.36 25.21 -9.86
CA LEU A 425 12.89 25.13 -8.49
C LEU A 425 13.42 23.72 -8.19
N MET A 426 12.67 22.68 -8.54
CA MET A 426 13.09 21.29 -8.35
C MET A 426 14.36 20.96 -9.14
N GLY A 427 14.45 21.48 -10.37
CA GLY A 427 15.66 21.42 -11.18
C GLY A 427 16.86 22.08 -10.49
N ASN A 428 16.70 23.33 -10.08
CA ASN A 428 17.72 24.11 -9.38
C ASN A 428 18.16 23.49 -8.05
N SER A 429 17.26 22.75 -7.37
CA SER A 429 17.55 22.04 -6.12
C SER A 429 18.35 20.74 -6.33
N GLY A 430 18.53 20.31 -7.59
CA GLY A 430 19.32 19.12 -7.92
C GLY A 430 18.56 17.80 -7.86
N VAL A 431 17.23 17.81 -8.02
CA VAL A 431 16.40 16.58 -8.03
C VAL A 431 16.86 15.61 -9.13
N ILE A 432 17.21 16.12 -10.31
CA ILE A 432 17.66 15.29 -11.45
C ILE A 432 18.94 14.55 -11.06
N GLN A 433 19.93 15.29 -10.56
CA GLN A 433 21.26 14.80 -10.17
C GLN A 433 21.19 13.82 -9.00
N ALA A 434 20.26 14.01 -8.06
CA ALA A 434 20.05 13.09 -6.95
C ALA A 434 19.44 11.75 -7.40
N CYS A 435 18.51 11.78 -8.36
CA CYS A 435 17.69 10.61 -8.70
C CYS A 435 18.30 9.71 -9.80
N PHE A 436 18.95 10.28 -10.82
CA PHE A 436 19.36 9.48 -11.99
C PHE A 436 20.33 8.32 -11.69
N PRO A 437 21.25 8.37 -10.70
CA PRO A 437 22.15 7.24 -10.44
C PRO A 437 21.41 5.98 -9.99
N LEU A 438 20.22 6.13 -9.40
CA LEU A 438 19.39 5.03 -8.94
C LEU A 438 18.71 4.26 -10.09
N LEU A 439 18.74 4.78 -11.32
CA LEU A 439 18.25 4.02 -12.49
C LEU A 439 19.03 2.71 -12.68
N LYS A 440 20.29 2.63 -12.20
CA LYS A 440 21.15 1.43 -12.23
C LYS A 440 20.74 0.32 -11.26
N LYS A 441 19.69 0.50 -10.46
CA LYS A 441 19.21 -0.50 -9.50
C LYS A 441 18.19 -1.43 -10.17
N ASP A 442 18.69 -2.52 -10.75
CA ASP A 442 17.91 -3.40 -11.64
C ASP A 442 16.75 -4.12 -10.98
N ASN A 443 16.86 -4.39 -9.67
CA ASN A 443 15.82 -5.09 -8.91
C ASN A 443 14.75 -4.14 -8.33
N ALA A 444 14.59 -2.94 -8.89
CA ALA A 444 13.74 -1.88 -8.34
C ALA A 444 12.89 -1.17 -9.40
N LEU A 445 12.11 -1.93 -10.18
CA LEU A 445 11.23 -1.41 -11.24
C LEU A 445 10.32 -0.24 -10.79
N PRO A 446 9.69 -0.25 -9.60
CA PRO A 446 8.90 0.90 -9.13
C PRO A 446 9.73 2.17 -8.91
N LEU A 447 10.96 2.04 -8.41
CA LEU A 447 11.90 3.15 -8.22
C LEU A 447 12.36 3.70 -9.58
N GLN A 448 12.75 2.83 -10.51
CA GLN A 448 13.13 3.23 -11.88
C GLN A 448 11.99 3.97 -12.59
N SER A 449 10.77 3.44 -12.48
CA SER A 449 9.56 4.07 -13.02
C SER A 449 9.30 5.46 -12.44
N ASN A 450 9.59 5.65 -11.14
CA ASN A 450 9.47 6.95 -10.52
C ASN A 450 10.47 7.95 -11.11
N ILE A 451 11.74 7.54 -11.22
CA ILE A 451 12.83 8.41 -11.68
C ILE A 451 12.63 8.78 -13.16
N VAL A 452 12.28 7.84 -14.03
CA VAL A 452 11.94 8.13 -15.43
C VAL A 452 10.77 9.14 -15.51
N GLY A 453 9.76 8.96 -14.66
CA GLY A 453 8.66 9.91 -14.53
C GLY A 453 9.10 11.31 -14.09
N ILE A 454 10.05 11.42 -13.16
CA ILE A 454 10.65 12.69 -12.72
C ILE A 454 11.38 13.35 -13.89
N LEU A 455 12.30 12.64 -14.56
CA LEU A 455 13.09 13.16 -15.68
C LEU A 455 12.18 13.70 -16.80
N LYS A 456 11.15 12.94 -17.17
CA LYS A 456 10.16 13.36 -18.17
C LYS A 456 9.43 14.64 -17.75
N ARG A 457 8.88 14.68 -16.53
CA ARG A 457 8.04 15.78 -16.06
C ARG A 457 8.83 17.06 -15.89
N LEU A 458 10.02 16.98 -15.28
CA LEU A 458 10.88 18.14 -15.06
C LEU A 458 11.43 18.73 -16.36
N SER A 459 11.68 17.90 -17.38
CA SER A 459 12.17 18.38 -18.68
C SER A 459 11.06 18.79 -19.65
N THR A 460 9.78 18.53 -19.35
CA THR A 460 8.68 18.90 -20.26
C THR A 460 8.49 20.42 -20.27
N ASN A 461 8.64 21.03 -21.46
CA ASN A 461 8.56 22.49 -21.68
C ASN A 461 9.52 23.32 -20.83
N ASP A 462 10.64 22.73 -20.36
CA ASP A 462 11.63 23.39 -19.52
C ASP A 462 13.04 23.18 -20.11
N GLY A 463 13.60 24.24 -20.70
CA GLY A 463 14.90 24.19 -21.38
C GLY A 463 16.07 23.97 -20.40
N HIS A 464 16.01 24.60 -19.23
CA HIS A 464 17.03 24.47 -18.18
C HIS A 464 17.14 23.02 -17.70
N ASN A 465 16.01 22.38 -17.41
CA ASN A 465 16.00 20.99 -16.99
C ASN A 465 16.30 20.03 -18.13
N ALA A 466 15.89 20.32 -19.36
CA ALA A 466 16.29 19.51 -20.52
C ALA A 466 17.83 19.50 -20.66
N ILE A 467 18.50 20.65 -20.49
CA ILE A 467 19.97 20.73 -20.49
C ILE A 467 20.55 19.85 -19.39
N ARG A 468 20.09 19.96 -18.14
CA ARG A 468 20.54 19.11 -17.02
C ARG A 468 20.44 17.62 -17.33
N VAL A 469 19.33 17.20 -17.96
CA VAL A 469 19.15 15.79 -18.34
C VAL A 469 20.11 15.37 -19.46
N ILE A 470 20.28 16.20 -20.49
CA ILE A 470 21.10 15.87 -21.68
C ILE A 470 22.59 15.89 -21.38
N SER A 471 23.07 16.94 -20.71
CA SER A 471 24.50 17.20 -20.52
C SER A 471 25.03 16.80 -19.15
N GLY A 472 24.14 16.60 -18.16
CA GLY A 472 24.52 16.44 -16.75
C GLY A 472 25.04 17.72 -16.11
N ARG A 473 24.99 18.86 -16.79
CA ARG A 473 25.55 20.15 -16.36
C ARG A 473 24.46 21.17 -16.03
N GLU A 474 24.84 22.19 -15.27
CA GLU A 474 23.98 23.32 -15.02
C GLU A 474 23.90 24.24 -16.27
N PRO A 475 22.72 24.80 -16.60
CA PRO A 475 22.52 25.52 -17.86
C PRO A 475 23.39 26.76 -18.09
N PHE A 476 23.91 27.35 -17.01
CA PHE A 476 24.74 28.55 -17.05
C PHE A 476 26.25 28.25 -17.17
N GLU A 477 26.63 26.97 -17.13
CA GLU A 477 28.00 26.54 -17.42
C GLU A 477 28.24 26.58 -18.93
N THR A 478 29.47 26.84 -19.36
CA THR A 478 29.80 26.85 -20.79
C THR A 478 29.58 25.46 -21.40
N LEU A 479 28.49 25.27 -22.15
CA LEU A 479 28.12 24.00 -22.78
C LEU A 479 28.91 23.72 -24.08
N SER A 480 29.77 24.66 -24.51
CA SER A 480 30.57 24.54 -25.75
C SER A 480 31.74 23.56 -25.64
N SER A 481 32.09 23.10 -24.44
CA SER A 481 32.93 21.92 -24.27
C SER A 481 32.02 20.70 -24.21
N THR A 482 32.19 19.75 -25.11
CA THR A 482 31.60 18.42 -24.95
C THR A 482 31.85 17.93 -23.52
N PRO A 483 30.89 17.26 -22.85
CA PRO A 483 31.21 16.43 -21.70
C PRO A 483 32.46 15.61 -22.03
N ASP A 484 33.48 15.65 -21.19
CA ASP A 484 34.54 14.64 -21.28
C ASP A 484 33.82 13.30 -21.30
N ALA A 485 34.11 12.46 -22.29
CA ALA A 485 33.37 11.23 -22.57
C ALA A 485 33.32 10.22 -21.39
N GLU A 486 33.97 10.55 -20.27
CA GLU A 486 34.02 9.79 -19.02
C GLU A 486 32.95 10.19 -17.99
N VAL A 487 32.22 11.31 -18.16
CA VAL A 487 31.23 11.74 -17.16
C VAL A 487 29.86 11.13 -17.44
N GLU A 488 29.37 10.34 -16.48
CA GLU A 488 28.02 9.79 -16.52
C GLU A 488 26.96 10.90 -16.45
N THR A 489 25.99 10.86 -17.35
CA THR A 489 24.89 11.84 -17.45
C THR A 489 23.53 11.18 -17.21
N PRO A 490 22.49 11.95 -16.83
CA PRO A 490 21.13 11.40 -16.74
C PRO A 490 20.65 10.78 -18.06
N LEU A 491 21.00 11.37 -19.20
CA LEU A 491 20.69 10.84 -20.53
C LEU A 491 21.38 9.49 -20.78
N SER A 492 22.67 9.35 -20.50
CA SER A 492 23.38 8.08 -20.71
C SER A 492 22.79 6.95 -19.87
N THR A 493 22.51 7.21 -18.59
CA THR A 493 21.90 6.19 -17.70
C THR A 493 20.47 5.84 -18.13
N LEU A 494 19.71 6.81 -18.65
CA LEU A 494 18.37 6.58 -19.21
C LEU A 494 18.42 5.70 -20.46
N VAL A 495 19.35 5.97 -21.38
CA VAL A 495 19.53 5.17 -22.60
C VAL A 495 19.96 3.73 -22.25
N GLU A 496 20.91 3.57 -21.33
CA GLU A 496 21.32 2.25 -20.82
C GLU A 496 20.14 1.48 -20.21
N LEU A 497 19.27 2.15 -19.43
CA LEU A 497 18.08 1.53 -18.87
C LEU A 497 17.10 1.09 -19.96
N ILE A 498 16.84 1.93 -20.96
CA ILE A 498 15.93 1.62 -22.07
C ILE A 498 16.43 0.40 -22.85
N ASP A 499 17.75 0.27 -23.07
CA ASP A 499 18.35 -0.84 -23.80
C ASP A 499 18.17 -2.17 -23.06
N ARG A 500 18.46 -2.18 -21.75
CA ARG A 500 18.50 -3.41 -20.95
C ARG A 500 17.18 -3.84 -20.29
N THR A 501 16.18 -2.97 -20.20
CA THR A 501 14.91 -3.30 -19.54
C THR A 501 14.02 -4.16 -20.45
N ASP A 502 13.37 -5.18 -19.88
CA ASP A 502 12.35 -5.97 -20.59
C ASP A 502 10.92 -5.45 -20.33
N ASP A 503 10.72 -4.60 -19.31
CA ASP A 503 9.41 -4.02 -19.02
C ASP A 503 8.99 -3.00 -20.09
N PHE A 504 7.88 -3.29 -20.77
CA PHE A 504 7.37 -2.47 -21.86
C PHE A 504 6.97 -1.06 -21.39
N ALA A 505 6.35 -0.95 -20.21
CA ALA A 505 5.86 0.33 -19.70
C ALA A 505 7.01 1.29 -19.38
N LEU A 506 8.06 0.80 -18.72
CA LEU A 506 9.27 1.53 -18.41
C LEU A 506 10.05 1.89 -19.68
N LYS A 507 10.22 0.93 -20.61
CA LYS A 507 10.88 1.16 -21.91
C LYS A 507 10.16 2.26 -22.70
N SER A 508 8.83 2.19 -22.75
CA SER A 508 8.00 3.19 -23.42
C SER A 508 8.12 4.56 -22.76
N GLU A 509 7.95 4.66 -21.44
CA GLU A 509 8.01 5.95 -20.74
C GLU A 509 9.42 6.57 -20.78
N GLY A 510 10.47 5.74 -20.75
CA GLY A 510 11.85 6.17 -21.00
C GLY A 510 12.04 6.73 -22.40
N THR A 511 11.55 6.01 -23.43
CA THR A 511 11.65 6.48 -24.83
C THR A 511 10.85 7.77 -25.07
N ARG A 512 9.69 7.93 -24.41
CA ARG A 512 8.91 9.18 -24.43
C ARG A 512 9.66 10.33 -23.78
N THR A 513 10.47 10.06 -22.76
CA THR A 513 11.37 11.05 -22.17
C THR A 513 12.38 11.54 -23.21
N LEU A 514 12.99 10.64 -24.00
CA LEU A 514 13.87 11.02 -25.11
C LEU A 514 13.15 11.90 -26.15
N CYS A 515 11.92 11.53 -26.53
CA CYS A 515 11.11 12.33 -27.46
C CYS A 515 10.84 13.74 -26.92
N ASN A 516 10.59 13.88 -25.62
CA ASN A 516 10.37 15.18 -24.98
C ASN A 516 11.64 16.03 -24.98
N LEU A 517 12.80 15.46 -24.67
CA LEU A 517 14.09 16.16 -24.71
C LEU A 517 14.37 16.71 -26.13
N VAL A 518 14.10 15.91 -27.17
CA VAL A 518 14.20 16.35 -28.58
C VAL A 518 13.25 17.50 -28.86
N LYS A 519 11.96 17.37 -28.49
CA LYS A 519 10.97 18.43 -28.73
C LYS A 519 11.36 19.75 -28.08
N VAL A 520 11.81 19.71 -26.83
CA VAL A 520 12.23 20.92 -26.09
C VAL A 520 13.46 21.55 -26.73
N THR A 521 14.46 20.74 -27.09
CA THR A 521 15.72 21.23 -27.67
C THR A 521 15.54 21.93 -29.03
N TRP A 522 14.54 21.54 -29.84
CA TRP A 522 14.28 22.16 -31.15
C TRP A 522 13.15 23.19 -31.14
N GLY A 523 12.16 23.04 -30.25
CA GLY A 523 10.89 23.77 -30.33
C GLY A 523 10.63 24.78 -29.21
N SER A 524 11.44 24.78 -28.15
CA SER A 524 11.18 25.61 -26.97
C SER A 524 11.71 27.04 -27.14
N GLU A 525 10.89 28.04 -26.77
CA GLU A 525 11.32 29.45 -26.72
C GLU A 525 12.53 29.66 -25.81
N TRP A 526 12.62 28.90 -24.72
CA TRP A 526 13.75 28.92 -23.79
C TRP A 526 15.10 28.63 -24.45
N MET A 527 15.11 27.82 -25.52
CA MET A 527 16.37 27.49 -26.20
C MET A 527 16.99 28.73 -26.88
N LYS A 528 16.22 29.79 -27.14
CA LYS A 528 16.72 31.05 -27.71
C LYS A 528 17.59 31.85 -26.73
N GLU A 529 17.55 31.52 -25.44
CA GLU A 529 18.38 32.16 -24.41
C GLU A 529 19.83 31.65 -24.41
N PHE A 530 20.09 30.52 -25.07
CA PHE A 530 21.40 29.89 -25.17
C PHE A 530 22.10 30.22 -26.49
N ASP A 531 23.44 30.18 -26.50
CA ASP A 531 24.20 30.40 -27.72
C ASP A 531 24.06 29.23 -28.71
N ALA A 532 24.21 29.53 -30.00
CA ALA A 532 24.02 28.56 -31.07
C ALA A 532 24.95 27.34 -30.98
N ALA A 533 26.17 27.49 -30.42
CA ALA A 533 27.11 26.39 -30.30
C ALA A 533 26.64 25.39 -29.23
N SER A 534 26.16 25.91 -28.09
CA SER A 534 25.55 25.11 -27.02
C SER A 534 24.30 24.34 -27.50
N ILE A 535 23.40 24.99 -28.23
CA ILE A 535 22.22 24.34 -28.82
C ILE A 535 22.66 23.25 -29.80
N THR A 536 23.65 23.53 -30.65
CA THR A 536 24.17 22.56 -31.62
C THR A 536 24.78 21.35 -30.93
N ALA A 537 25.53 21.55 -29.84
CA ALA A 537 26.11 20.47 -29.05
C ALA A 537 25.01 19.55 -28.47
N LEU A 538 23.96 20.11 -27.87
CA LEU A 538 22.82 19.34 -27.35
C LEU A 538 22.10 18.55 -28.45
N GLN A 539 21.88 19.19 -29.60
CA GLN A 539 21.28 18.52 -30.76
C GLN A 539 22.15 17.37 -31.25
N GLN A 540 23.47 17.53 -31.28
CA GLN A 540 24.41 16.46 -31.62
C GLN A 540 24.37 15.33 -30.60
N THR A 541 24.32 15.62 -29.30
CA THR A 541 24.17 14.60 -28.24
C THR A 541 22.89 13.79 -28.41
N LEU A 542 21.78 14.43 -28.76
CA LEU A 542 20.49 13.77 -28.97
C LEU A 542 20.38 13.03 -30.31
N ASN A 543 21.24 13.34 -31.30
CA ASN A 543 21.25 12.69 -32.61
C ASN A 543 22.16 11.45 -32.68
N ARG A 544 22.61 10.93 -31.52
CA ARG A 544 23.38 9.69 -31.42
C ARG A 544 22.48 8.47 -31.67
N ALA A 545 23.07 7.41 -32.22
CA ALA A 545 22.33 6.19 -32.60
C ALA A 545 21.60 5.54 -31.42
N ASP A 546 22.21 5.51 -30.24
CA ASP A 546 21.65 4.94 -29.01
C ASP A 546 20.41 5.71 -28.49
N VAL A 547 20.23 6.98 -28.87
CA VAL A 547 19.01 7.77 -28.61
C VAL A 547 17.97 7.56 -29.72
N VAL A 548 18.40 7.53 -30.98
CA VAL A 548 17.52 7.43 -32.15
C VAL A 548 16.85 6.06 -32.26
N LEU A 549 17.60 4.98 -32.00
CA LEU A 549 17.14 3.60 -32.20
C LEU A 549 15.92 3.25 -31.33
N PRO A 550 15.86 3.57 -30.03
CA PRO A 550 14.65 3.38 -29.22
C PRO A 550 13.44 4.15 -29.75
N ILE A 551 13.62 5.40 -30.19
CA ILE A 551 12.53 6.22 -30.76
C ILE A 551 12.00 5.59 -32.05
N ALA A 552 12.90 5.13 -32.92
CA ALA A 552 12.54 4.39 -34.14
C ALA A 552 11.83 3.07 -33.82
N ALA A 553 12.26 2.32 -32.80
CA ALA A 553 11.61 1.10 -32.35
C ALA A 553 10.19 1.35 -31.83
N MET A 554 9.99 2.37 -30.98
CA MET A 554 8.67 2.78 -30.50
C MET A 554 7.75 3.21 -31.64
N THR A 555 8.29 3.91 -32.65
CA THR A 555 7.52 4.36 -33.83
C THR A 555 7.06 3.19 -34.71
N ARG A 556 7.84 2.10 -34.73
CA ARG A 556 7.47 0.87 -35.45
C ARG A 556 6.32 0.11 -34.81
N ASN A 557 6.08 0.29 -33.51
CA ASN A 557 5.06 -0.47 -32.79
C ASN A 557 3.64 -0.01 -33.19
N PRO A 558 2.86 -0.86 -33.88
CA PRO A 558 1.54 -0.48 -34.41
C PRO A 558 0.44 -0.43 -33.34
N LYS A 559 0.69 -0.92 -32.11
CA LYS A 559 -0.32 -1.06 -31.05
C LYS A 559 -0.83 0.30 -30.55
N PHE A 560 0.02 1.33 -30.56
CA PHE A 560 -0.29 2.61 -29.95
C PHE A 560 0.06 3.79 -30.87
N VAL A 561 -0.90 4.24 -31.67
CA VAL A 561 -0.76 5.37 -32.62
C VAL A 561 -0.25 6.65 -31.95
N VAL A 562 -0.59 6.89 -30.68
CA VAL A 562 -0.08 8.03 -29.90
C VAL A 562 1.44 7.96 -29.73
N LEU A 563 1.99 6.79 -29.41
CA LEU A 563 3.43 6.59 -29.29
C LEU A 563 4.14 6.73 -30.64
N GLN A 564 3.52 6.22 -31.70
CA GLN A 564 4.04 6.37 -33.06
C GLN A 564 4.09 7.85 -33.46
N ASN A 565 3.07 8.64 -33.15
CA ASN A 565 3.05 10.07 -33.42
C ASN A 565 4.10 10.84 -32.60
N GLU A 566 4.27 10.52 -31.31
CA GLU A 566 5.32 11.13 -30.48
C GLU A 566 6.72 10.85 -31.05
N GLY A 567 6.98 9.61 -31.47
CA GLY A 567 8.22 9.22 -32.11
C GLY A 567 8.42 9.87 -33.48
N LEU A 568 7.38 9.93 -34.32
CA LEU A 568 7.42 10.63 -35.62
C LEU A 568 7.83 12.09 -35.49
N ILE A 569 7.25 12.81 -34.53
CA ILE A 569 7.61 14.21 -34.29
C ILE A 569 9.08 14.34 -33.89
N ALA A 570 9.56 13.48 -32.98
CA ALA A 570 10.96 13.49 -32.55
C ALA A 570 11.92 13.15 -33.71
N LEU A 571 11.64 12.09 -34.48
CA LEU A 571 12.45 11.70 -35.65
C LEU A 571 12.44 12.79 -36.74
N THR A 572 11.34 13.51 -36.91
CA THR A 572 11.24 14.66 -37.83
C THR A 572 12.18 15.79 -37.44
N LEU A 573 12.35 16.05 -36.14
CA LEU A 573 13.28 17.07 -35.66
C LEU A 573 14.73 16.60 -35.80
N LEU A 574 15.01 15.37 -35.37
CA LEU A 574 16.35 14.77 -35.45
C LEU A 574 16.88 14.68 -36.88
N VAL A 575 16.03 14.29 -37.84
CA VAL A 575 16.44 14.18 -39.25
C VAL A 575 16.74 15.55 -39.89
N THR A 576 16.27 16.65 -39.31
CA THR A 576 16.55 17.99 -39.85
C THR A 576 17.88 18.57 -39.42
N SER A 577 18.52 18.02 -38.38
CA SER A 577 19.78 18.57 -37.88
C SER A 577 20.96 18.20 -38.77
N PRO A 578 21.88 19.14 -39.03
CA PRO A 578 23.12 18.85 -39.74
C PRO A 578 23.97 17.87 -38.93
N SER A 579 24.09 16.62 -39.39
CA SER A 579 25.04 15.66 -38.84
C SER A 579 26.40 15.86 -39.51
N GLN A 580 27.49 15.78 -38.73
CA GLN A 580 28.85 15.71 -39.30
C GLN A 580 29.13 14.31 -39.89
N ASP A 581 28.43 13.28 -39.39
CA ASP A 581 28.51 11.88 -39.80
C ASP A 581 27.19 11.38 -40.45
N LYS A 582 27.07 10.06 -40.66
CA LYS A 582 25.83 9.40 -41.10
C LYS A 582 24.66 9.69 -40.15
N ASN A 583 23.50 10.02 -40.71
CA ASN A 583 22.32 10.35 -39.94
C ASN A 583 21.60 9.07 -39.47
N ALA A 584 21.64 8.79 -38.16
CA ALA A 584 21.07 7.57 -37.58
C ALA A 584 19.56 7.40 -37.83
N VAL A 585 18.82 8.50 -38.08
CA VAL A 585 17.40 8.44 -38.45
C VAL A 585 17.24 7.88 -39.87
N LEU A 586 18.10 8.30 -40.80
CA LEU A 586 18.12 7.76 -42.17
C LEU A 586 18.55 6.28 -42.17
N ASP A 587 19.55 5.92 -41.38
CA ASP A 587 19.97 4.51 -41.20
C ASP A 587 18.83 3.65 -40.63
N SER A 588 18.08 4.16 -39.65
CA SER A 588 16.93 3.47 -39.06
C SER A 588 15.76 3.27 -40.03
N LEU A 589 15.60 4.18 -41.01
CA LEU A 589 14.59 4.06 -42.07
C LEU A 589 14.88 2.90 -43.03
N VAL A 590 16.15 2.59 -43.26
CA VAL A 590 16.62 1.58 -44.23
C VAL A 590 17.13 0.28 -43.59
N SER A 591 17.22 0.25 -42.26
CA SER A 591 17.64 -0.91 -41.49
C SER A 591 16.72 -2.11 -41.71
N ALA A 592 17.31 -3.31 -41.69
CA ALA A 592 16.61 -4.57 -41.91
C ALA A 592 15.47 -4.80 -40.90
N ALA A 593 14.46 -5.53 -41.35
CA ALA A 593 13.23 -5.74 -40.63
C ALA A 593 13.47 -6.53 -39.32
N VAL A 594 12.94 -6.05 -38.20
CA VAL A 594 13.04 -6.72 -36.90
C VAL A 594 11.74 -7.49 -36.66
N THR A 595 11.83 -8.76 -36.25
CA THR A 595 10.66 -9.57 -35.88
C THR A 595 9.90 -8.88 -34.75
N ALA A 596 8.58 -8.74 -34.88
CA ALA A 596 7.73 -8.27 -33.79
C ALA A 596 7.96 -9.21 -32.58
N GLN A 597 8.35 -8.65 -31.43
CA GLN A 597 8.45 -9.47 -30.22
C GLN A 597 7.05 -9.90 -29.78
N PRO A 598 6.83 -11.19 -29.46
CA PRO A 598 5.60 -11.62 -28.82
C PRO A 598 5.53 -11.03 -27.40
N ASP A 599 4.44 -10.33 -27.08
CA ASP A 599 4.16 -9.86 -25.71
C ASP A 599 3.89 -11.07 -24.80
N PRO A 600 4.56 -11.20 -23.64
CA PRO A 600 4.06 -12.00 -22.54
C PRO A 600 2.90 -11.22 -21.87
N GLU A 601 1.69 -11.75 -22.02
CA GLU A 601 0.47 -11.40 -21.28
C GLU A 601 -0.01 -9.93 -21.31
N THR A 602 -1.13 -9.68 -21.99
CA THR A 602 -2.21 -8.87 -21.41
C THR A 602 -3.54 -9.18 -22.08
N THR A 603 -4.49 -9.54 -21.23
CA THR A 603 -5.92 -9.69 -21.47
C THR A 603 -6.55 -8.38 -21.96
N ILE A 604 -6.84 -8.28 -23.25
CA ILE A 604 -8.01 -7.60 -23.83
C ILE A 604 -8.27 -8.26 -25.20
N SER A 605 -9.53 -8.58 -25.44
CA SER A 605 -10.03 -9.17 -26.68
C SER A 605 -9.91 -8.19 -27.84
N GLU A 606 -8.77 -8.17 -28.52
CA GLU A 606 -8.64 -7.71 -29.89
C GLU A 606 -7.83 -8.75 -30.67
N GLN A 607 -8.20 -9.02 -31.92
CA GLN A 607 -7.47 -9.97 -32.76
C GLN A 607 -5.99 -9.58 -32.81
N PRO A 608 -5.05 -10.53 -32.67
CA PRO A 608 -3.64 -10.22 -32.78
C PRO A 608 -3.39 -9.64 -34.18
N LEU A 609 -2.80 -8.45 -34.23
CA LEU A 609 -2.18 -7.94 -35.45
C LEU A 609 -1.24 -9.04 -35.96
N ASP A 610 -1.25 -9.31 -37.26
CA ASP A 610 -0.45 -10.37 -37.88
C ASP A 610 1.03 -10.23 -37.50
N SER A 611 1.45 -10.94 -36.45
CA SER A 611 2.75 -10.81 -35.79
C SER A 611 3.88 -11.44 -36.58
N THR A 612 3.60 -11.82 -37.84
CA THR A 612 4.50 -12.59 -38.69
C THR A 612 5.30 -11.75 -39.69
N GLN A 613 4.93 -10.48 -39.91
CA GLN A 613 5.67 -9.61 -40.82
C GLN A 613 6.61 -8.66 -40.07
N PRO A 614 7.93 -8.75 -40.30
CA PRO A 614 8.87 -7.81 -39.71
C PRO A 614 8.68 -6.44 -40.39
N LEU A 615 8.34 -5.41 -39.61
CA LEU A 615 8.08 -4.06 -40.12
C LEU A 615 9.35 -3.22 -40.06
N THR A 616 9.79 -2.71 -41.22
CA THR A 616 10.77 -1.62 -41.27
C THR A 616 10.13 -0.33 -40.78
N LEU A 617 10.94 0.65 -40.36
CA LEU A 617 10.40 1.96 -39.98
C LEU A 617 9.66 2.60 -41.16
N LEU A 618 10.20 2.51 -42.38
CA LEU A 618 9.52 2.97 -43.58
C LEU A 618 8.15 2.28 -43.78
N GLY A 619 8.08 0.96 -43.60
CA GLY A 619 6.84 0.19 -43.72
C GLY A 619 5.77 0.65 -42.70
N SER A 620 6.17 0.87 -41.44
CA SER A 620 5.28 1.38 -40.40
C SER A 620 4.75 2.79 -40.71
N VAL A 621 5.62 3.69 -41.17
CA VAL A 621 5.26 5.06 -41.58
C VAL A 621 4.30 5.04 -42.77
N LEU A 622 4.54 4.17 -43.76
CA LEU A 622 3.63 3.98 -44.89
C LEU A 622 2.29 3.39 -44.46
N GLY A 623 2.28 2.47 -43.50
CA GLY A 623 1.06 1.92 -42.90
C GLY A 623 0.19 3.01 -42.27
N LEU A 624 0.80 3.93 -41.51
CA LEU A 624 0.11 5.10 -40.95
C LEU A 624 -0.52 5.98 -42.04
N ILE A 625 0.23 6.29 -43.10
CA ILE A 625 -0.27 7.12 -44.22
C ILE A 625 -1.41 6.41 -44.95
N LYS A 626 -1.27 5.12 -45.22
CA LYS A 626 -2.28 4.29 -45.90
C LYS A 626 -3.56 4.18 -45.07
N ASN A 627 -3.44 4.08 -43.75
CA ASN A 627 -4.56 4.02 -42.81
C ASN A 627 -5.61 2.95 -43.21
N ALA A 628 -5.14 1.74 -43.49
CA ALA A 628 -5.98 0.67 -44.05
C ALA A 628 -7.15 0.26 -43.13
N ASP A 629 -6.99 0.41 -41.82
CA ASP A 629 -8.01 0.12 -40.81
C ASP A 629 -8.92 1.31 -40.49
N GLY A 630 -8.63 2.50 -41.04
CA GLY A 630 -9.36 3.73 -40.78
C GLY A 630 -9.15 4.35 -39.40
N LYS A 631 -8.25 3.81 -38.56
CA LYS A 631 -8.09 4.22 -37.15
C LYS A 631 -7.05 5.33 -36.93
N THR A 632 -6.22 5.64 -37.93
CA THR A 632 -5.15 6.64 -37.83
C THR A 632 -5.69 8.06 -38.04
N PRO A 633 -5.54 8.99 -37.07
CA PRO A 633 -5.96 10.38 -37.23
C PRO A 633 -5.22 11.12 -38.35
N ASP A 634 -5.91 12.04 -39.02
CA ASP A 634 -5.36 12.81 -40.15
C ASP A 634 -4.08 13.60 -39.78
N GLU A 635 -3.98 14.08 -38.54
CA GLU A 635 -2.81 14.78 -38.02
C GLU A 635 -1.59 13.85 -37.97
N VAL A 636 -1.77 12.60 -37.57
CA VAL A 636 -0.68 11.60 -37.50
C VAL A 636 -0.24 11.22 -38.91
N ARG A 637 -1.19 11.04 -39.83
CA ARG A 637 -0.91 10.80 -41.25
C ARG A 637 -0.11 11.96 -41.86
N THR A 638 -0.49 13.17 -41.52
CA THR A 638 0.21 14.39 -41.96
C THR A 638 1.62 14.45 -41.39
N ASN A 639 1.81 14.16 -40.09
CA ASN A 639 3.13 14.11 -39.46
C ASN A 639 4.04 13.03 -40.09
N ALA A 640 3.48 11.87 -40.46
CA ALA A 640 4.19 10.83 -41.18
C ALA A 640 4.69 11.33 -42.56
N CYS A 641 3.85 12.06 -43.32
CA CYS A 641 4.26 12.68 -44.57
C CYS A 641 5.35 13.75 -44.36
N VAL A 642 5.21 14.60 -43.34
CA VAL A 642 6.21 15.63 -43.00
C VAL A 642 7.55 14.99 -42.66
N PHE A 643 7.54 13.91 -41.88
CA PHE A 643 8.74 13.14 -41.57
C PHE A 643 9.44 12.64 -42.84
N LEU A 644 8.71 11.97 -43.74
CA LEU A 644 9.28 11.45 -45.00
C LEU A 644 9.86 12.57 -45.86
N ARG A 645 9.16 13.70 -45.99
CA ARG A 645 9.67 14.85 -46.75
C ARG A 645 10.98 15.38 -46.16
N ASN A 646 11.04 15.55 -44.84
CA ASN A 646 12.24 16.06 -44.16
C ASN A 646 13.40 15.05 -44.25
N ALA A 647 13.11 13.75 -44.22
CA ALA A 647 14.11 12.71 -44.43
C ALA A 647 14.70 12.75 -45.85
N LEU A 648 13.85 12.92 -46.88
CA LEU A 648 14.31 13.13 -48.26
C LEU A 648 15.18 14.37 -48.40
N ASP A 649 14.76 15.48 -47.79
CA ASP A 649 15.53 16.73 -47.80
C ASP A 649 16.90 16.57 -47.14
N SER A 650 16.96 15.84 -46.02
CA SER A 650 18.23 15.58 -45.34
C SER A 650 19.14 14.68 -46.15
N ALA A 651 18.61 13.61 -46.76
CA ALA A 651 19.39 12.69 -47.58
C ALA A 651 20.06 13.40 -48.77
N VAL A 652 19.41 14.42 -49.35
CA VAL A 652 19.98 15.26 -50.40
C VAL A 652 21.08 16.18 -49.87
N ARG A 653 20.91 16.77 -48.68
CA ARG A 653 21.89 17.69 -48.07
C ARG A 653 23.19 17.03 -47.65
N SER A 654 23.12 15.80 -47.12
CA SER A 654 24.29 15.09 -46.59
C SER A 654 25.28 14.60 -47.66
N GLY A 655 25.00 14.83 -48.95
CA GLY A 655 25.86 14.42 -50.05
C GLY A 655 25.83 12.91 -50.25
N GLU A 656 24.90 12.45 -51.09
CA GLU A 656 24.71 11.05 -51.53
C GLU A 656 25.04 10.00 -50.46
N ASP A 657 24.10 9.68 -49.57
CA ASP A 657 24.05 8.31 -49.05
C ASP A 657 23.42 7.44 -50.16
N PRO A 658 24.22 6.74 -50.99
CA PRO A 658 23.69 6.04 -52.14
C PRO A 658 22.82 4.87 -51.68
N SER A 659 23.03 4.37 -50.45
CA SER A 659 22.27 3.27 -49.87
C SER A 659 20.84 3.69 -49.54
N TYR A 660 20.64 4.88 -48.97
CA TYR A 660 19.31 5.41 -48.66
C TYR A 660 18.46 5.65 -49.92
N ILE A 661 19.03 6.35 -50.91
CA ILE A 661 18.33 6.66 -52.15
C ILE A 661 18.09 5.39 -52.98
N THR A 662 19.03 4.44 -53.00
CA THR A 662 18.84 3.15 -53.68
C THR A 662 17.74 2.34 -53.02
N TYR A 663 17.70 2.29 -51.69
CA TYR A 663 16.64 1.60 -50.95
C TYR A 663 15.27 2.21 -51.23
N LEU A 664 15.14 3.54 -51.17
CA LEU A 664 13.88 4.21 -51.47
C LEU A 664 13.39 3.96 -52.90
N LYS A 665 14.29 4.00 -53.89
CA LYS A 665 13.97 3.68 -55.29
C LYS A 665 13.54 2.22 -55.50
N ALA A 666 14.07 1.30 -54.71
CA ALA A 666 13.70 -0.12 -54.73
C ALA A 666 12.47 -0.44 -53.85
N SER A 667 12.05 0.49 -52.99
CA SER A 667 10.90 0.33 -52.10
C SER A 667 9.57 0.65 -52.80
N SER A 668 8.46 0.20 -52.21
CA SER A 668 7.10 0.51 -52.67
C SER A 668 6.60 1.90 -52.25
N ILE A 669 7.48 2.80 -51.77
CA ILE A 669 7.09 4.12 -51.24
C ILE A 669 6.29 4.93 -52.28
N LYS A 670 6.75 4.98 -53.53
CA LYS A 670 6.13 5.75 -54.59
C LYS A 670 4.76 5.18 -54.96
N ASP A 671 4.70 3.87 -55.16
CA ASP A 671 3.46 3.18 -55.52
C ASP A 671 2.40 3.31 -54.41
N THR A 672 2.81 3.15 -53.15
CA THR A 672 1.92 3.28 -51.99
C THR A 672 1.37 4.70 -51.86
N LEU A 673 2.21 5.73 -52.01
CA LEU A 673 1.76 7.11 -51.93
C LEU A 673 0.85 7.49 -53.11
N GLN A 674 1.11 6.97 -54.31
CA GLN A 674 0.24 7.17 -55.47
C GLN A 674 -1.13 6.49 -55.30
N GLU A 675 -1.16 5.27 -54.75
CA GLU A 675 -2.40 4.56 -54.38
C GLU A 675 -3.22 5.41 -53.39
N VAL A 676 -2.57 5.90 -52.33
CA VAL A 676 -3.23 6.73 -51.31
C VAL A 676 -3.75 8.05 -51.89
N ALA A 677 -2.98 8.71 -52.77
CA ALA A 677 -3.37 9.97 -53.41
C ALA A 677 -4.57 9.82 -54.37
N GLN A 678 -4.82 8.63 -54.91
CA GLN A 678 -5.97 8.35 -55.77
C GLN A 678 -7.27 8.10 -54.98
N GLY A 679 -7.17 7.87 -53.68
CA GLY A 679 -8.32 7.67 -52.80
C GLY A 679 -9.00 8.97 -52.35
N GLU A 680 -10.18 8.84 -51.73
CA GLU A 680 -10.86 9.98 -51.10
C GLU A 680 -10.13 10.39 -49.81
N LEU A 681 -9.40 11.51 -49.86
CA LEU A 681 -8.65 12.06 -48.75
C LEU A 681 -9.15 13.44 -48.36
N ARG A 682 -9.06 13.77 -47.06
CA ARG A 682 -9.22 15.17 -46.63
C ARG A 682 -8.10 16.04 -47.21
N PRO A 683 -8.36 17.34 -47.49
CA PRO A 683 -7.40 18.22 -48.14
C PRO A 683 -6.04 18.29 -47.45
N LEU A 684 -6.01 18.25 -46.11
CA LEU A 684 -4.79 18.30 -45.32
C LEU A 684 -3.85 17.11 -45.64
N VAL A 685 -4.38 15.89 -45.57
CA VAL A 685 -3.61 14.67 -45.83
C VAL A 685 -3.25 14.55 -47.30
N HIS A 686 -4.20 14.88 -48.20
CA HIS A 686 -3.96 14.86 -49.65
C HIS A 686 -2.78 15.77 -50.04
N ASN A 687 -2.74 17.00 -49.54
CA ASN A 687 -1.65 17.93 -49.81
C ASN A 687 -0.31 17.45 -49.22
N ALA A 688 -0.34 16.85 -48.03
CA ALA A 688 0.86 16.29 -47.40
C ALA A 688 1.44 15.12 -48.21
N VAL A 689 0.58 14.21 -48.70
CA VAL A 689 0.97 13.08 -49.57
C VAL A 689 1.55 13.57 -50.89
N LEU A 690 0.88 14.50 -51.57
CA LEU A 690 1.38 15.10 -52.81
C LEU A 690 2.73 15.81 -52.60
N GLY A 691 2.93 16.43 -51.45
CA GLY A 691 4.21 17.05 -51.08
C GLY A 691 5.37 16.06 -51.00
N VAL A 692 5.12 14.83 -50.51
CA VAL A 692 6.15 13.77 -50.50
C VAL A 692 6.38 13.23 -51.91
N ILE A 693 5.30 12.99 -52.68
CA ILE A 693 5.40 12.50 -54.08
C ILE A 693 6.18 13.48 -54.95
N GLY A 694 5.96 14.79 -54.81
CA GLY A 694 6.68 15.81 -55.58
C GLY A 694 8.16 15.91 -55.22
N ARG A 695 8.57 15.39 -54.04
CA ARG A 695 9.96 15.40 -53.59
C ARG A 695 10.73 14.14 -53.98
N LEU A 696 10.04 13.00 -54.09
CA LEU A 696 10.54 11.73 -54.64
C LEU A 696 10.74 11.83 -56.16
#